data_AF-A0A9P9T6W9-F1
#
_entry.id   AF-A0A9P9T6W9-F1
#
_cell.length_a   1.000
_cell.length_b   1.000
_cell.length_c   1.000
_cell.angle_alpha   90.00
_cell.angle_beta   90.00
_cell.angle_gamma   90.00
#
_symmetry.space_group_name_H-M   'P 1'
#
loop_
_entity.id
_entity.type
_entity.pdbx_description
1 polymer ?
#
loop_
_entity_poly.entity_id
_entity_poly.type
_entity_poly.pdbx_seq_one_letter_code
_entity_poly.pdbx_strand_id
1 'polypeptide(L)'
;MDQKLHEYIRETFPADGLRLMGQLPRHFSLTWKKDPGNDPSEALVIGSMKTDEGDQEVIARIIFRGDRKIVQYLFKPKHRPDSSSTAGWRITTHENLMSNQNRAVSTTLVSPFKYLKGTGVAEEGKFSTLVRWYYMEKGLVVHQGNSSLRSFYGKLMTALKIVAQEKYEELAELHWPQLGTQSIHAPSTEALNQDNVAGEHENEGNEEPSRAPGPIEELQQLASQSDEDSADTEEKDYFRDRAIALNLHLVLERLPNPDQMRFSTQTCHERYLEKRLYIGEAYTEGKHVYAYLSARVVQFEVDIKLHDVEFRVCNSTHSSTSSSCRVHAEDLGGLKCTLVAPFDMIHTEKQQQLSPEEVVRLKTLVTWYFIVNCHTKGIVDGGEDTELRREDYTQHLVETLQFIGLRLGIDLPTPGQPLLDHETSTSSTNTSTTNGAQGRRSPAVVISSRPTPPMPHTTQKPTDIGTSSSVSQGTPSSPSSRLLQNGSAPIQDISNFKSSSSTPRGTKRTAADDIEEQLSNAWKDHGKLKYDHNDLLNKFHDLDEADKKRLNEVTDKKEKVLEEYLIRKDRLLKELQDWKDKADAEVDTADKELADEWKLQQSDLQRREREIKRQKNNVIKKIRLLSQSLPLEEEETDAETSGE
;
A
#
# COMPACT_ATOMS: atom_id res chain seq x y z
N MET A 1 -6.88 4.43 -38.11
CA MET A 1 -6.49 4.02 -36.75
C MET A 1 -5.00 3.75 -36.77
N ASP A 2 -4.23 4.29 -35.82
CA ASP A 2 -2.77 4.10 -35.79
C ASP A 2 -2.48 2.68 -35.28
N GLN A 3 -2.47 1.70 -36.19
CA GLN A 3 -2.26 0.29 -35.89
C GLN A 3 -0.97 0.06 -35.10
N LYS A 4 0.03 0.91 -35.35
CA LYS A 4 1.31 0.96 -34.62
C LYS A 4 1.14 1.32 -33.15
N LEU A 5 0.12 2.10 -32.79
CA LEU A 5 -0.14 2.47 -31.41
C LEU A 5 -0.65 1.26 -30.61
N HIS A 6 -1.61 0.53 -31.18
CA HIS A 6 -2.12 -0.69 -30.57
C HIS A 6 -1.07 -1.81 -30.53
N GLU A 7 -0.27 -1.96 -31.58
CA GLU A 7 0.84 -2.90 -31.62
C GLU A 7 1.89 -2.56 -30.55
N TYR A 8 2.29 -1.29 -30.42
CA TYR A 8 3.23 -0.89 -29.37
C TYR A 8 2.68 -1.13 -27.96
N ILE A 9 1.39 -0.85 -27.71
CA ILE A 9 0.76 -1.16 -26.41
C ILE A 9 0.79 -2.67 -26.15
N ARG A 10 0.47 -3.47 -27.17
CA ARG A 10 0.47 -4.94 -27.09
C ARG A 10 1.89 -5.48 -26.83
N GLU A 11 2.90 -4.93 -27.47
CA GLU A 11 4.29 -5.36 -27.33
C GLU A 11 4.92 -4.92 -26.01
N THR A 12 4.63 -3.69 -25.56
CA THR A 12 5.29 -3.10 -24.38
C THR A 12 4.56 -3.41 -23.08
N PHE A 13 3.23 -3.62 -23.12
CA PHE A 13 2.38 -3.83 -21.94
C PHE A 13 1.28 -4.88 -22.22
N PRO A 14 1.64 -6.14 -22.54
CA PRO A 14 0.75 -7.12 -23.15
C PRO A 14 -0.53 -7.44 -22.36
N ALA A 15 -0.47 -7.52 -21.02
CA ALA A 15 -1.62 -7.87 -20.20
C ALA A 15 -2.41 -6.64 -19.72
N ASP A 16 -1.73 -5.67 -19.10
CA ASP A 16 -2.41 -4.53 -18.47
C ASP A 16 -2.88 -3.45 -19.45
N GLY A 17 -2.13 -3.20 -20.53
CA GLY A 17 -2.40 -2.11 -21.46
C GLY A 17 -3.74 -2.26 -22.17
N LEU A 18 -3.98 -3.44 -22.74
CA LEU A 18 -5.23 -3.72 -23.47
C LEU A 18 -6.43 -3.79 -22.52
N ARG A 19 -6.27 -4.38 -21.33
CA ARG A 19 -7.32 -4.46 -20.31
C ARG A 19 -7.78 -3.07 -19.88
N LEU A 20 -6.84 -2.20 -19.49
CA LEU A 20 -7.15 -0.84 -19.03
C LEU A 20 -7.78 0.01 -20.14
N MET A 21 -7.29 -0.12 -21.37
CA MET A 21 -7.86 0.54 -22.55
C MET A 21 -9.28 0.06 -22.84
N GLY A 22 -9.58 -1.22 -22.59
CA GLY A 22 -10.92 -1.78 -22.72
C GLY A 22 -11.95 -1.20 -21.75
N GLN A 23 -11.50 -0.58 -20.65
CA GLN A 23 -12.39 0.06 -19.67
C GLN A 23 -12.83 1.47 -20.07
N LEU A 24 -12.14 2.09 -21.03
CA LEU A 24 -12.48 3.42 -21.52
C LEU A 24 -13.70 3.40 -22.44
N PRO A 25 -14.59 4.41 -22.36
CA PRO A 25 -15.57 4.65 -23.40
C PRO A 25 -14.88 4.76 -24.76
N ARG A 26 -15.48 4.18 -25.80
CA ARG A 26 -14.96 4.30 -27.17
C ARG A 26 -15.13 5.73 -27.67
N HIS A 27 -14.27 6.20 -28.58
CA HIS A 27 -14.33 7.58 -29.05
C HIS A 27 -15.70 7.97 -29.65
N PHE A 28 -16.40 7.02 -30.27
CA PHE A 28 -17.73 7.24 -30.86
C PHE A 28 -18.86 7.32 -29.82
N SER A 29 -18.64 6.89 -28.57
CA SER A 29 -19.62 7.06 -27.49
C SER A 29 -19.47 8.40 -26.78
N LEU A 30 -18.43 9.17 -27.09
CA LEU A 30 -18.23 10.53 -26.57
C LEU A 30 -18.89 11.55 -27.50
N THR A 31 -19.26 12.70 -26.94
CA THR A 31 -19.87 13.79 -27.71
C THR A 31 -18.79 14.68 -28.32
N TRP A 32 -18.87 14.90 -29.63
CA TRP A 32 -17.96 15.77 -30.39
C TRP A 32 -18.76 16.92 -31.01
N LYS A 33 -18.20 18.13 -31.03
CA LYS A 33 -18.81 19.32 -31.64
C LYS A 33 -17.92 19.81 -32.78
N LYS A 34 -18.53 20.35 -33.84
CA LYS A 34 -17.78 21.02 -34.92
C LYS A 34 -17.08 22.26 -34.39
N ASP A 35 -15.81 22.41 -34.74
CA ASP A 35 -14.94 23.55 -34.47
C ASP A 35 -14.31 24.02 -35.80
N PRO A 36 -15.09 24.61 -36.72
CA PRO A 36 -14.67 24.87 -38.10
C PRO A 36 -13.52 25.88 -38.23
N GLY A 37 -13.12 26.54 -37.13
CA GLY A 37 -11.99 27.48 -37.10
C GLY A 37 -10.67 26.86 -36.64
N ASN A 38 -10.64 25.55 -36.36
CA ASN A 38 -9.45 24.85 -35.89
C ASN A 38 -9.21 23.59 -36.72
N ASP A 39 -7.96 23.14 -36.73
CA ASP A 39 -7.56 21.83 -37.24
C ASP A 39 -7.00 21.05 -36.04
N PRO A 40 -7.60 19.91 -35.64
CA PRO A 40 -8.80 19.27 -36.22
C PRO A 40 -10.09 20.09 -36.03
N SER A 41 -11.02 19.98 -36.99
CA SER A 41 -12.29 20.73 -37.03
C SER A 41 -13.37 20.20 -36.09
N GLU A 42 -12.97 19.46 -35.05
CA GLU A 42 -13.83 18.89 -34.04
C GLU A 42 -13.25 19.05 -32.64
N ALA A 43 -14.13 19.33 -31.68
CA ALA A 43 -13.82 19.51 -30.27
C ALA A 43 -14.55 18.48 -29.41
N LEU A 44 -13.88 17.92 -28.40
CA LEU A 44 -14.42 16.89 -27.52
C LEU A 44 -15.17 17.51 -26.35
N VAL A 45 -16.42 17.12 -26.11
CA VAL A 45 -17.17 17.53 -24.90
C VAL A 45 -16.76 16.64 -23.73
N ILE A 46 -16.18 17.25 -22.69
CA ILE A 46 -15.62 16.55 -21.52
C ILE A 46 -16.44 16.78 -20.24
N GLY A 47 -17.48 17.61 -20.29
CA GLY A 47 -18.34 17.89 -19.14
C GLY A 47 -19.35 19.00 -19.37
N SER A 48 -19.98 19.43 -18.29
CA SER A 48 -20.81 20.62 -18.20
C SER A 48 -20.50 21.41 -16.92
N MET A 49 -20.82 22.69 -16.92
CA MET A 49 -20.66 23.59 -15.77
C MET A 49 -21.92 24.42 -15.64
N LYS A 50 -22.49 24.47 -14.42
CA LYS A 50 -23.61 25.36 -14.11
C LYS A 50 -23.07 26.73 -13.72
N THR A 51 -23.38 27.77 -14.48
CA THR A 51 -23.02 29.16 -14.14
C THR A 51 -24.29 29.99 -13.91
N ASP A 52 -24.12 31.20 -13.36
CA ASP A 52 -25.22 32.17 -13.23
C ASP A 52 -25.81 32.56 -14.59
N GLU A 53 -25.03 32.41 -15.68
CA GLU A 53 -25.44 32.63 -17.07
C GLU A 53 -26.16 31.39 -17.68
N GLY A 54 -26.29 30.29 -16.93
CA GLY A 54 -26.91 29.03 -17.34
C GLY A 54 -25.93 27.86 -17.50
N ASP A 55 -26.42 26.75 -18.06
CA ASP A 55 -25.59 25.57 -18.34
C ASP A 55 -24.57 25.87 -19.46
N GLN A 56 -23.31 25.58 -19.23
CA GLN A 56 -22.23 25.64 -20.21
C GLN A 56 -21.63 24.24 -20.43
N GLU A 57 -21.33 23.87 -21.67
CA GLU A 57 -20.57 22.67 -22.01
C GLU A 57 -19.08 22.94 -21.79
N VAL A 58 -18.36 21.98 -21.21
CA VAL A 58 -16.91 21.99 -21.12
C VAL A 58 -16.35 21.21 -22.30
N ILE A 59 -15.51 21.85 -23.09
CA ILE A 59 -14.96 21.33 -24.33
C ILE A 59 -13.43 21.29 -24.24
N ALA A 60 -12.81 20.21 -24.71
CA ALA A 60 -11.38 20.10 -24.92
C ALA A 60 -11.08 20.04 -26.43
N ARG A 61 -10.15 20.87 -26.90
CA ARG A 61 -9.66 20.85 -28.28
C ARG A 61 -8.15 20.73 -28.35
N ILE A 62 -7.63 20.23 -29.46
CA ILE A 62 -6.19 20.24 -29.75
C ILE A 62 -5.88 21.45 -30.61
N ILE A 63 -4.89 22.24 -30.18
CA ILE A 63 -4.30 23.32 -30.97
C ILE A 63 -2.83 23.00 -31.28
N PHE A 64 -2.37 23.44 -32.44
CA PHE A 64 -0.99 23.32 -32.86
C PHE A 64 -0.25 24.64 -32.63
N ARG A 65 0.82 24.61 -31.83
CA ARG A 65 1.75 25.74 -31.65
C ARG A 65 3.13 25.31 -32.13
N GLY A 66 3.42 25.55 -33.41
CA GLY A 66 4.55 24.90 -34.09
C GLY A 66 4.36 23.39 -34.08
N ASP A 67 5.41 22.65 -33.73
CA ASP A 67 5.37 21.18 -33.65
C ASP A 67 4.69 20.64 -32.38
N ARG A 68 4.29 21.54 -31.45
CA ARG A 68 3.69 21.14 -30.17
C ARG A 68 2.17 21.10 -30.29
N LYS A 69 1.62 19.93 -29.99
CA LYS A 69 0.17 19.72 -29.78
C LYS A 69 -0.17 20.08 -28.34
N ILE A 70 -1.07 21.04 -28.15
CA ILE A 70 -1.52 21.51 -26.84
C ILE A 70 -3.01 21.23 -26.72
N VAL A 71 -3.45 20.74 -25.56
CA VAL A 71 -4.87 20.61 -25.25
C VAL A 71 -5.33 21.92 -24.64
N GLN A 72 -6.39 22.50 -25.20
CA GLN A 72 -7.00 23.72 -24.71
C GLN A 72 -8.43 23.43 -24.26
N TYR A 73 -8.79 23.89 -23.07
CA TYR A 73 -10.13 23.73 -22.51
C TYR A 73 -10.94 25.01 -22.73
N LEU A 74 -12.21 24.86 -23.08
CA LEU A 74 -13.13 25.97 -23.34
C LEU A 74 -14.51 25.71 -22.74
N PHE A 75 -15.22 26.79 -22.44
CA PHE A 75 -16.63 26.77 -22.09
C PHE A 75 -17.49 27.26 -23.27
N LYS A 76 -18.51 26.49 -23.64
CA LYS A 76 -19.52 26.86 -24.66
C LYS A 76 -20.90 26.97 -24.00
N PRO A 77 -21.62 28.10 -24.11
CA PRO A 77 -22.99 28.20 -23.61
C PRO A 77 -23.93 27.19 -24.30
N LYS A 78 -24.74 26.44 -23.55
CA LYS A 78 -25.61 25.37 -24.06
C LYS A 78 -26.80 25.89 -24.87
N HIS A 79 -27.31 27.08 -24.55
CA HIS A 79 -28.53 27.64 -25.15
C HIS A 79 -28.30 28.68 -26.26
N ARG A 80 -27.06 28.92 -26.69
CA ARG A 80 -26.81 29.78 -27.84
C ARG A 80 -27.00 28.93 -29.10
N PRO A 81 -27.88 29.31 -30.05
CA PRO A 81 -28.06 28.58 -31.30
C PRO A 81 -26.69 28.41 -31.96
N ASP A 82 -26.47 27.26 -32.62
CA ASP A 82 -25.23 26.86 -33.30
C ASP A 82 -24.83 27.84 -34.41
N SER A 83 -24.50 29.07 -34.02
CA SER A 83 -23.70 29.95 -34.84
C SER A 83 -22.38 29.23 -34.99
N SER A 84 -22.02 28.90 -36.21
CA SER A 84 -20.73 28.32 -36.62
C SER A 84 -19.50 29.14 -36.17
N SER A 85 -19.71 30.27 -35.50
CA SER A 85 -18.69 31.12 -34.91
C SER A 85 -18.21 30.59 -33.55
N THR A 86 -16.92 30.31 -33.47
CA THR A 86 -16.17 29.99 -32.24
C THR A 86 -15.97 31.21 -31.33
N ALA A 87 -16.39 32.41 -31.76
CA ALA A 87 -16.20 33.66 -31.03
C ALA A 87 -16.90 33.72 -29.66
N GLY A 88 -17.82 32.79 -29.38
CA GLY A 88 -18.49 32.67 -28.09
C GLY A 88 -17.81 31.76 -27.07
N TRP A 89 -16.72 31.07 -27.42
CA TRP A 89 -16.09 30.07 -26.54
C TRP A 89 -15.07 30.75 -25.63
N ARG A 90 -15.23 30.60 -24.31
CA ARG A 90 -14.29 31.18 -23.32
C ARG A 90 -13.21 30.17 -23.00
N ILE A 91 -11.93 30.54 -23.18
CA ILE A 91 -10.79 29.69 -22.84
C ILE A 91 -10.67 29.57 -21.32
N THR A 92 -10.38 28.37 -20.82
CA THR A 92 -10.12 28.11 -19.40
C THR A 92 -8.83 27.31 -19.21
N THR A 93 -8.28 27.33 -18.00
CA THR A 93 -7.11 26.53 -17.59
C THR A 93 -7.57 25.22 -16.95
N HIS A 94 -6.69 24.21 -16.94
CA HIS A 94 -6.94 22.94 -16.24
C HIS A 94 -7.20 23.17 -14.74
N GLU A 95 -6.43 24.03 -14.11
CA GLU A 95 -6.59 24.39 -12.70
C GLU A 95 -7.98 24.98 -12.40
N ASN A 96 -8.46 25.90 -13.26
CA ASN A 96 -9.81 26.47 -13.12
C ASN A 96 -10.90 25.41 -13.33
N LEU A 97 -10.69 24.50 -14.29
CA LEU A 97 -11.62 23.41 -14.55
C LEU A 97 -11.80 22.51 -13.32
N MET A 98 -10.70 22.16 -12.66
CA MET A 98 -10.68 21.27 -11.50
C MET A 98 -11.09 21.96 -10.19
N SER A 99 -10.69 23.21 -9.99
CA SER A 99 -11.06 23.98 -8.78
C SER A 99 -12.56 24.22 -8.68
N ASN A 100 -13.27 24.20 -9.81
CA ASN A 100 -14.73 24.34 -9.89
C ASN A 100 -15.47 23.01 -9.66
N GLN A 101 -14.81 21.85 -9.51
CA GLN A 101 -15.52 20.65 -9.06
C GLN A 101 -16.00 20.76 -7.60
N ASN A 102 -15.30 21.56 -6.77
CA ASN A 102 -15.51 21.63 -5.32
C ASN A 102 -16.16 22.96 -4.84
N ARG A 103 -16.62 23.82 -5.76
CA ARG A 103 -17.24 25.13 -5.45
C ARG A 103 -18.71 25.16 -5.84
N ALA A 104 -19.44 26.19 -5.38
CA ALA A 104 -20.86 26.41 -5.68
C ALA A 104 -21.20 26.39 -7.19
N VAL A 105 -20.22 26.72 -8.05
CA VAL A 105 -20.27 26.54 -9.51
C VAL A 105 -19.77 25.13 -9.82
N SER A 106 -20.66 24.13 -9.72
CA SER A 106 -20.30 22.72 -9.90
C SER A 106 -19.99 22.41 -11.37
N THR A 107 -18.72 22.12 -11.67
CA THR A 107 -18.33 21.46 -12.93
C THR A 107 -18.56 19.95 -12.82
N THR A 108 -19.38 19.39 -13.70
CA THR A 108 -19.62 17.95 -13.82
C THR A 108 -18.91 17.42 -15.06
N LEU A 109 -17.78 16.75 -14.88
CA LEU A 109 -17.08 16.07 -15.98
C LEU A 109 -17.77 14.74 -16.33
N VAL A 110 -17.64 14.31 -17.57
CA VAL A 110 -18.12 12.98 -18.02
C VAL A 110 -17.03 11.92 -17.90
N SER A 111 -17.41 10.65 -17.85
CA SER A 111 -16.45 9.53 -17.92
C SER A 111 -15.70 9.56 -19.26
N PRO A 112 -14.37 9.32 -19.29
CA PRO A 112 -13.50 8.97 -18.16
C PRO A 112 -12.88 10.17 -17.41
N PHE A 113 -13.12 11.40 -17.85
CA PHE A 113 -12.48 12.61 -17.34
C PHE A 113 -12.83 12.92 -15.88
N LYS A 114 -14.02 12.53 -15.41
CA LYS A 114 -14.47 12.72 -14.02
C LYS A 114 -13.59 12.06 -12.96
N TYR A 115 -12.82 11.05 -13.33
CA TYR A 115 -11.93 10.31 -12.43
C TYR A 115 -10.56 10.97 -12.25
N LEU A 116 -10.23 11.99 -13.05
CA LEU A 116 -8.93 12.68 -12.99
C LEU A 116 -9.07 13.99 -12.21
N LYS A 117 -9.14 13.91 -10.87
CA LYS A 117 -9.57 15.01 -9.98
C LYS A 117 -8.49 16.03 -9.54
N GLY A 118 -7.23 15.90 -9.97
CA GLY A 118 -6.16 16.74 -9.45
C GLY A 118 -5.81 17.99 -10.28
N THR A 119 -5.32 19.02 -9.60
CA THR A 119 -5.02 20.37 -10.14
C THR A 119 -3.55 20.57 -10.55
N GLY A 120 -2.65 19.66 -10.18
CA GLY A 120 -1.22 19.80 -10.43
C GLY A 120 -0.81 19.65 -11.90
N VAL A 121 0.42 20.09 -12.22
CA VAL A 121 1.00 20.00 -13.57
C VAL A 121 1.09 18.54 -14.04
N ALA A 122 1.36 17.60 -13.13
CA ALA A 122 1.40 16.18 -13.44
C ALA A 122 0.01 15.66 -13.84
N GLU A 123 -1.04 16.12 -13.16
CA GLU A 123 -2.43 15.75 -13.39
C GLU A 123 -2.99 16.38 -14.67
N GLU A 124 -2.67 17.64 -14.94
CA GLU A 124 -2.91 18.27 -16.24
C GLU A 124 -2.25 17.47 -17.37
N GLY A 125 -1.04 16.98 -17.13
CA GLY A 125 -0.32 16.09 -18.05
C GLY A 125 -1.09 14.80 -18.35
N LYS A 126 -1.60 14.13 -17.31
CA LYS A 126 -2.43 12.90 -17.42
C LYS A 126 -3.74 13.19 -18.17
N PHE A 127 -4.43 14.26 -17.80
CA PHE A 127 -5.69 14.69 -18.41
C PHE A 127 -5.51 15.02 -19.91
N SER A 128 -4.52 15.85 -20.22
CA SER A 128 -4.17 16.22 -21.60
C SER A 128 -3.76 15.00 -22.43
N THR A 129 -3.08 14.04 -21.81
CA THR A 129 -2.66 12.79 -22.48
C THR A 129 -3.87 11.94 -22.85
N LEU A 130 -4.87 11.84 -21.97
CA LEU A 130 -6.11 11.12 -22.24
C LEU A 130 -6.95 11.79 -23.33
N VAL A 131 -7.06 13.12 -23.34
CA VAL A 131 -7.71 13.86 -24.45
C VAL A 131 -7.00 13.58 -25.77
N ARG A 132 -5.66 13.68 -25.81
CA ARG A 132 -4.88 13.39 -27.03
C ARG A 132 -5.09 11.96 -27.50
N TRP A 133 -5.18 11.01 -26.59
CA TRP A 133 -5.47 9.62 -26.93
C TRP A 133 -6.81 9.50 -27.67
N TYR A 134 -7.87 10.15 -27.20
CA TYR A 134 -9.18 10.15 -27.89
C TYR A 134 -9.13 10.76 -29.30
N TYR A 135 -8.36 11.83 -29.49
CA TYR A 135 -8.14 12.42 -30.82
C TYR A 135 -7.37 11.49 -31.76
N MET A 136 -6.40 10.73 -31.24
CA MET A 136 -5.67 9.71 -32.01
C MET A 136 -6.54 8.50 -32.34
N GLU A 137 -7.34 8.04 -31.38
CA GLU A 137 -8.29 6.93 -31.53
C GLU A 137 -9.35 7.25 -32.60
N LYS A 138 -9.82 8.50 -32.65
CA LYS A 138 -10.74 9.00 -33.69
C LYS A 138 -10.05 9.23 -35.05
N GLY A 139 -8.72 9.21 -35.11
CA GLY A 139 -7.96 9.47 -36.33
C GLY A 139 -7.88 10.95 -36.74
N LEU A 140 -8.19 11.86 -35.82
CA LEU A 140 -8.11 13.31 -36.05
C LEU A 140 -6.68 13.86 -35.86
N VAL A 141 -5.84 13.13 -35.14
CA VAL A 141 -4.43 13.48 -34.93
C VAL A 141 -3.59 12.23 -35.10
N VAL A 142 -2.49 12.33 -35.85
CA VAL A 142 -1.46 11.28 -35.92
C VAL A 142 -0.42 11.57 -34.83
N HIS A 143 0.15 10.54 -34.19
CA HIS A 143 1.30 10.74 -33.32
C HIS A 143 2.49 11.24 -34.16
N GLN A 144 2.78 12.54 -34.05
CA GLN A 144 3.88 13.22 -34.73
C GLN A 144 4.46 14.16 -33.69
N GLY A 145 5.65 13.87 -33.21
CA GLY A 145 6.34 14.68 -32.20
C GLY A 145 7.64 14.04 -31.73
N ASN A 146 8.59 14.89 -31.29
CA ASN A 146 9.89 14.49 -30.74
C ASN A 146 9.79 13.88 -29.32
N SER A 147 8.61 13.86 -28.71
CA SER A 147 8.39 13.14 -27.45
C SER A 147 8.41 11.65 -27.73
N SER A 148 9.27 10.89 -27.06
CA SER A 148 9.31 9.44 -27.23
C SER A 148 7.92 8.86 -27.01
N LEU A 149 7.45 7.98 -27.91
CA LEU A 149 6.20 7.23 -27.72
C LEU A 149 6.14 6.67 -26.30
N ARG A 150 7.26 6.11 -25.81
CA ARG A 150 7.44 5.63 -24.44
C ARG A 150 6.97 6.62 -23.38
N SER A 151 7.33 7.91 -23.47
CA SER A 151 6.93 8.93 -22.50
C SER A 151 5.43 9.26 -22.56
N PHE A 152 4.85 9.26 -23.77
CA PHE A 152 3.41 9.43 -23.95
C PHE A 152 2.65 8.26 -23.34
N TYR A 153 3.08 7.03 -23.60
CA TYR A 153 2.47 5.83 -23.05
C TYR A 153 2.61 5.72 -21.55
N GLY A 154 3.77 6.04 -20.98
CA GLY A 154 3.94 6.05 -19.53
C GLY A 154 2.88 6.92 -18.86
N LYS A 155 2.64 8.12 -19.39
CA LYS A 155 1.59 9.04 -18.90
C LYS A 155 0.18 8.51 -19.15
N LEU A 156 -0.07 7.92 -20.32
CA LEU A 156 -1.37 7.32 -20.65
C LEU A 156 -1.69 6.18 -19.70
N MET A 157 -0.75 5.27 -19.46
CA MET A 157 -0.91 4.15 -18.54
C MET A 157 -1.16 4.63 -17.11
N THR A 158 -0.46 5.66 -16.64
CA THR A 158 -0.76 6.25 -15.33
C THR A 158 -2.17 6.84 -15.27
N ALA A 159 -2.60 7.55 -16.32
CA ALA A 159 -3.97 8.10 -16.38
C ALA A 159 -5.03 6.99 -16.39
N LEU A 160 -4.80 5.93 -17.16
CA LEU A 160 -5.68 4.77 -17.28
C LEU A 160 -5.83 4.02 -15.95
N LYS A 161 -4.73 3.83 -15.21
CA LYS A 161 -4.76 3.19 -13.88
C LYS A 161 -5.64 3.96 -12.89
N ILE A 162 -5.55 5.30 -12.89
CA ILE A 162 -6.40 6.16 -12.05
C ILE A 162 -7.87 6.02 -12.46
N VAL A 163 -8.16 6.08 -13.75
CA VAL A 163 -9.53 5.92 -14.28
C VAL A 163 -10.12 4.56 -13.89
N ALA A 164 -9.33 3.49 -14.02
CA ALA A 164 -9.75 2.14 -13.67
C ALA A 164 -10.07 2.00 -12.17
N GLN A 165 -9.19 2.51 -11.33
CA GLN A 165 -9.33 2.48 -9.88
C GLN A 165 -10.59 3.23 -9.42
N GLU A 166 -10.75 4.49 -9.83
CA GLU A 166 -11.87 5.32 -9.39
C GLU A 166 -13.22 4.83 -9.97
N LYS A 167 -13.22 4.26 -11.18
CA LYS A 167 -14.41 3.63 -11.76
C LYS A 167 -14.83 2.39 -10.97
N TYR A 168 -13.86 1.60 -10.49
CA TYR A 168 -14.14 0.45 -9.66
C TYR A 168 -14.71 0.86 -8.30
N GLU A 169 -14.14 1.90 -7.67
CA GLU A 169 -14.67 2.48 -6.43
C GLU A 169 -16.12 2.96 -6.60
N GLU A 170 -16.46 3.66 -7.70
CA GLU A 170 -17.84 4.07 -7.99
C GLU A 170 -18.80 2.87 -8.19
N LEU A 171 -18.33 1.78 -8.83
CA LEU A 171 -19.15 0.57 -9.02
C LEU A 171 -19.32 -0.22 -7.71
N ALA A 172 -18.32 -0.21 -6.83
CA ALA A 172 -18.39 -0.85 -5.52
C ALA A 172 -19.46 -0.18 -4.63
N GLU A 173 -19.54 1.15 -4.66
CA GLU A 173 -20.58 1.92 -3.96
C GLU A 173 -22.01 1.60 -4.45
N LEU A 174 -22.18 1.17 -5.70
CA LEU A 174 -23.48 0.87 -6.31
C LEU A 174 -24.00 -0.57 -6.08
N HIS A 175 -23.12 -1.54 -5.84
CA HIS A 175 -23.48 -2.98 -5.88
C HIS A 175 -23.70 -3.62 -4.49
N TRP A 176 -23.44 -2.93 -3.37
CA TRP A 176 -23.77 -3.48 -2.06
C TRP A 176 -25.25 -3.21 -1.71
N PRO A 177 -26.08 -4.24 -1.46
CA PRO A 177 -27.40 -4.00 -0.91
C PRO A 177 -27.21 -3.35 0.46
N GLN A 178 -27.80 -2.16 0.65
CA GLN A 178 -28.12 -1.65 1.97
C GLN A 178 -29.02 -2.69 2.65
N LEU A 179 -28.42 -3.66 3.32
CA LEU A 179 -29.11 -4.57 4.23
C LEU A 179 -29.57 -3.69 5.38
N GLY A 180 -30.79 -3.18 5.19
CA GLY A 180 -31.48 -2.35 6.14
C GLY A 180 -31.44 -3.05 7.49
N THR A 181 -30.73 -2.43 8.42
CA THR A 181 -30.89 -2.65 9.84
C THR A 181 -32.33 -2.27 10.15
N GLN A 182 -33.26 -3.22 10.03
CA GLN A 182 -34.58 -3.08 10.58
C GLN A 182 -34.41 -2.94 12.08
N SER A 183 -34.55 -1.70 12.53
CA SER A 183 -34.70 -1.29 13.91
C SER A 183 -35.75 -2.21 14.55
N ILE A 184 -35.28 -3.16 15.38
CA ILE A 184 -36.13 -3.92 16.28
C ILE A 184 -36.64 -2.89 17.30
N HIS A 185 -37.82 -2.33 17.02
CA HIS A 185 -38.60 -1.63 18.02
C HIS A 185 -38.97 -2.64 19.11
N ALA A 186 -38.36 -2.49 20.28
CA ALA A 186 -38.82 -3.12 21.50
C ALA A 186 -40.27 -2.68 21.78
N PRO A 187 -41.19 -3.60 22.09
CA PRO A 187 -42.55 -3.24 22.43
C PRO A 187 -42.58 -2.61 23.83
N SER A 188 -42.97 -1.32 23.87
CA SER A 188 -43.29 -0.61 25.10
C SER A 188 -44.67 -1.06 25.60
N THR A 189 -44.69 -1.95 26.58
CA THR A 189 -45.87 -2.26 27.40
C THR A 189 -46.03 -1.20 28.48
N GLU A 190 -46.73 -0.10 28.16
CA GLU A 190 -47.32 0.77 29.19
C GLU A 190 -48.61 0.12 29.70
N ALA A 191 -48.55 -0.38 30.92
CA ALA A 191 -49.67 -0.94 31.65
C ALA A 191 -50.62 0.16 32.14
N LEU A 192 -51.90 -0.05 31.84
CA LEU A 192 -53.03 0.66 32.42
C LEU A 192 -53.08 0.45 33.93
N ASN A 193 -53.35 1.52 34.65
CA ASN A 193 -53.84 1.53 36.04
C ASN A 193 -55.05 0.61 36.22
N GLN A 194 -55.06 -0.21 37.27
CA GLN A 194 -56.23 -0.41 38.13
C GLN A 194 -55.87 -1.12 39.45
N ASP A 195 -56.08 -0.38 40.54
CA ASP A 195 -56.68 -0.75 41.83
C ASP A 195 -56.24 -1.98 42.65
N ASN A 196 -55.81 -1.64 43.88
CA ASN A 196 -56.15 -2.24 45.17
C ASN A 196 -55.81 -3.73 45.42
N VAL A 197 -55.03 -3.98 46.48
CA VAL A 197 -55.55 -4.43 47.80
C VAL A 197 -54.37 -4.67 48.74
N ALA A 198 -54.52 -4.17 49.96
CA ALA A 198 -53.63 -4.34 51.10
C ALA A 198 -53.52 -5.80 51.56
N GLY A 199 -52.34 -6.18 52.04
CA GLY A 199 -52.11 -7.46 52.70
C GLY A 199 -50.74 -7.48 53.36
N GLU A 200 -50.72 -7.10 54.63
CA GLU A 200 -49.60 -7.24 55.56
C GLU A 200 -49.11 -8.69 55.62
N HIS A 201 -47.80 -8.90 55.66
CA HIS A 201 -47.22 -9.91 56.56
C HIS A 201 -45.74 -9.64 56.79
N GLU A 202 -45.46 -9.37 58.06
CA GLU A 202 -44.16 -9.41 58.70
C GLU A 202 -43.52 -10.79 58.52
N ASN A 203 -42.20 -10.84 58.25
CA ASN A 203 -41.37 -11.82 58.93
C ASN A 203 -39.92 -11.34 59.03
N GLU A 204 -39.44 -11.30 60.27
CA GLU A 204 -38.06 -11.07 60.68
C GLU A 204 -37.19 -12.29 60.34
N GLY A 205 -35.89 -12.09 60.11
CA GLY A 205 -34.96 -13.22 60.01
C GLY A 205 -33.59 -12.94 59.40
N ASN A 206 -32.82 -12.05 60.04
CA ASN A 206 -31.39 -12.19 60.34
C ASN A 206 -30.54 -13.13 59.46
N GLU A 207 -29.61 -12.60 58.65
CA GLU A 207 -28.25 -13.15 58.46
C GLU A 207 -27.31 -12.16 57.71
N GLU A 208 -26.03 -12.32 58.01
CA GLU A 208 -24.82 -11.50 57.85
C GLU A 208 -24.40 -11.20 56.38
N PRO A 209 -23.61 -10.14 56.08
CA PRO A 209 -23.49 -9.62 54.72
C PRO A 209 -22.49 -10.43 53.88
N SER A 210 -22.99 -11.37 53.09
CA SER A 210 -22.25 -11.92 51.95
C SER A 210 -22.28 -10.89 50.82
N ARG A 211 -21.10 -10.34 50.53
CA ARG A 211 -20.81 -9.38 49.48
C ARG A 211 -21.08 -10.04 48.12
N ALA A 212 -22.27 -9.81 47.57
CA ALA A 212 -22.59 -10.18 46.19
C ALA A 212 -21.63 -9.44 45.24
N PRO A 213 -21.02 -10.13 44.26
CA PRO A 213 -20.27 -9.49 43.19
C PRO A 213 -21.22 -8.63 42.36
N GLY A 214 -20.80 -7.40 42.07
CA GLY A 214 -21.56 -6.46 41.26
C GLY A 214 -21.64 -6.88 39.79
N PRO A 215 -22.46 -6.17 38.98
CA PRO A 215 -22.83 -6.51 37.60
C PRO A 215 -21.73 -6.20 36.57
N ILE A 216 -20.47 -6.51 36.93
CA ILE A 216 -19.28 -6.33 36.08
C ILE A 216 -18.65 -7.71 35.77
N GLU A 217 -18.82 -8.72 36.63
CA GLU A 217 -18.29 -10.07 36.40
C GLU A 217 -19.17 -10.92 35.45
N GLU A 218 -20.46 -10.56 35.26
CA GLU A 218 -21.34 -11.21 34.27
C GLU A 218 -21.04 -10.80 32.82
N LEU A 219 -20.45 -9.62 32.60
CA LEU A 219 -19.96 -9.19 31.27
C LEU A 219 -18.60 -9.80 30.92
N GLN A 220 -17.88 -10.34 31.90
CA GLN A 220 -16.59 -11.00 31.70
C GLN A 220 -16.75 -12.51 31.40
N GLN A 221 -17.83 -13.14 31.84
CA GLN A 221 -18.12 -14.55 31.54
C GLN A 221 -18.84 -14.79 30.20
N LEU A 222 -19.47 -13.77 29.61
CA LEU A 222 -20.08 -13.86 28.28
C LEU A 222 -19.08 -13.67 27.12
N ALA A 223 -17.81 -13.39 27.41
CA ALA A 223 -16.73 -13.30 26.40
C ALA A 223 -15.94 -14.61 26.24
N SER A 224 -16.24 -15.67 27.02
CA SER A 224 -15.47 -16.94 27.01
C SER A 224 -16.23 -18.15 26.47
N GLN A 225 -17.37 -17.95 25.81
CA GLN A 225 -18.09 -19.03 25.13
C GLN A 225 -18.53 -18.58 23.74
N SER A 226 -17.61 -18.65 22.78
CA SER A 226 -17.93 -18.56 21.36
C SER A 226 -17.00 -19.51 20.61
N ASP A 227 -17.54 -20.69 20.33
CA ASP A 227 -17.11 -21.72 19.39
C ASP A 227 -15.68 -21.60 18.82
N GLU A 228 -14.79 -22.35 19.45
CA GLU A 228 -13.58 -22.90 18.86
C GLU A 228 -14.00 -23.83 17.71
N ASP A 229 -13.86 -23.39 16.47
CA ASP A 229 -13.36 -24.23 15.37
C ASP A 229 -13.19 -23.43 14.08
N SER A 230 -12.07 -23.69 13.41
CA SER A 230 -11.63 -23.29 12.06
C SER A 230 -10.74 -22.04 11.93
N ALA A 231 -9.51 -22.29 11.45
CA ALA A 231 -8.44 -21.37 11.02
C ALA A 231 -7.79 -20.42 12.06
N ASP A 232 -8.51 -19.96 13.08
CA ASP A 232 -8.04 -18.86 13.95
C ASP A 232 -6.95 -19.27 14.97
N THR A 233 -6.76 -20.56 15.27
CA THR A 233 -5.67 -21.08 16.12
C THR A 233 -4.33 -21.20 15.39
N GLU A 234 -4.36 -21.57 14.10
CA GLU A 234 -3.14 -21.93 13.35
C GLU A 234 -2.18 -20.74 13.14
N GLU A 235 -2.72 -19.54 12.89
CA GLU A 235 -1.93 -18.32 12.73
C GLU A 235 -1.28 -17.87 14.04
N LYS A 236 -2.03 -17.92 15.14
CA LYS A 236 -1.55 -17.57 16.48
C LYS A 236 -0.47 -18.55 16.93
N ASP A 237 -0.67 -19.84 16.65
CA ASP A 237 0.27 -20.90 16.97
C ASP A 237 1.55 -20.78 16.11
N TYR A 238 1.44 -20.45 14.82
CA TYR A 238 2.61 -20.21 13.95
C TYR A 238 3.56 -19.13 14.49
N PHE A 239 3.02 -17.97 14.90
CA PHE A 239 3.85 -16.90 15.47
C PHE A 239 4.42 -17.27 16.82
N ARG A 240 3.63 -17.98 17.64
CA ARG A 240 4.08 -18.46 18.94
C ARG A 240 5.25 -19.43 18.78
N ASP A 241 5.14 -20.40 17.89
CA ASP A 241 6.17 -21.40 17.62
C ASP A 241 7.45 -20.77 17.09
N ARG A 242 7.33 -19.79 16.19
CA ARG A 242 8.49 -19.07 15.65
C ARG A 242 9.13 -18.12 16.68
N ALA A 243 8.32 -17.48 17.53
CA ALA A 243 8.82 -16.70 18.65
C ALA A 243 9.51 -17.59 19.70
N ILE A 244 9.00 -18.79 19.96
CA ILE A 244 9.63 -19.78 20.85
C ILE A 244 10.98 -20.22 20.25
N ALA A 245 11.02 -20.58 18.96
CA ALA A 245 12.24 -21.00 18.26
C ALA A 245 13.36 -19.93 18.32
N LEU A 246 12.99 -18.65 18.41
CA LEU A 246 13.92 -17.52 18.49
C LEU A 246 14.09 -16.97 19.92
N ASN A 247 13.57 -17.68 20.94
CA ASN A 247 13.56 -17.26 22.35
C ASN A 247 12.89 -15.90 22.61
N LEU A 248 12.03 -15.43 21.71
CA LEU A 248 11.26 -14.18 21.83
C LEU A 248 10.00 -14.34 22.68
N HIS A 249 9.63 -15.57 23.07
CA HIS A 249 8.49 -15.82 23.95
C HIS A 249 8.57 -15.04 25.26
N LEU A 250 9.77 -14.87 25.82
CA LEU A 250 10.02 -14.06 27.03
C LEU A 250 9.70 -12.57 26.83
N VAL A 251 9.87 -12.06 25.61
CA VAL A 251 9.49 -10.68 25.26
C VAL A 251 7.97 -10.59 25.23
N LEU A 252 7.32 -11.53 24.55
CA LEU A 252 5.86 -11.59 24.42
C LEU A 252 5.18 -11.69 25.80
N GLU A 253 5.74 -12.43 26.75
CA GLU A 253 5.25 -12.53 28.13
C GLU A 253 5.31 -11.21 28.91
N ARG A 254 6.20 -10.30 28.52
CA ARG A 254 6.34 -8.97 29.15
C ARG A 254 5.60 -7.86 28.41
N LEU A 255 5.12 -8.12 27.20
CA LEU A 255 4.25 -7.19 26.49
C LEU A 255 2.85 -7.20 27.12
N PRO A 256 2.12 -6.08 27.05
CA PRO A 256 0.70 -6.07 27.39
C PRO A 256 -0.03 -7.18 26.64
N ASN A 257 -0.85 -7.95 27.36
CA ASN A 257 -1.62 -8.99 26.71
C ASN A 257 -2.53 -8.37 25.64
N PRO A 258 -2.78 -9.08 24.52
CA PRO A 258 -3.74 -8.67 23.51
C PRO A 258 -5.06 -8.12 24.08
N ASP A 259 -5.63 -8.81 25.06
CA ASP A 259 -6.89 -8.46 25.72
C ASP A 259 -6.80 -7.22 26.63
N GLN A 260 -5.59 -6.81 27.02
CA GLN A 260 -5.35 -5.60 27.79
C GLN A 260 -5.29 -4.35 26.91
N MET A 261 -5.17 -4.53 25.59
CA MET A 261 -5.13 -3.43 24.65
C MET A 261 -6.53 -2.86 24.41
N ARG A 262 -6.62 -1.53 24.33
CA ARG A 262 -7.91 -0.85 24.17
C ARG A 262 -8.29 -0.75 22.69
N PHE A 263 -9.05 -1.72 22.21
CA PHE A 263 -9.74 -1.62 20.92
C PHE A 263 -11.08 -0.91 21.08
N SER A 264 -11.46 -0.11 20.09
CA SER A 264 -12.79 0.49 20.02
C SER A 264 -13.39 0.28 18.64
N THR A 265 -14.70 0.09 18.58
CA THR A 265 -15.42 0.01 17.30
C THR A 265 -15.42 1.38 16.63
N GLN A 266 -15.18 1.41 15.33
CA GLN A 266 -15.18 2.62 14.51
C GLN A 266 -16.12 2.42 13.32
N THR A 267 -16.94 3.42 13.03
CA THR A 267 -17.90 3.41 11.92
C THR A 267 -17.54 4.46 10.86
N CYS A 268 -16.33 5.04 10.93
CA CYS A 268 -15.99 6.24 10.18
C CYS A 268 -15.74 5.98 8.69
N HIS A 269 -15.14 4.84 8.33
CA HIS A 269 -14.78 4.54 6.94
C HIS A 269 -14.68 3.04 6.67
N GLU A 270 -15.27 2.62 5.56
CA GLU A 270 -15.28 1.23 5.05
C GLU A 270 -13.89 0.71 4.64
N ARG A 271 -12.92 1.61 4.40
CA ARG A 271 -11.55 1.23 4.03
C ARG A 271 -10.71 0.67 5.19
N TYR A 272 -11.18 0.82 6.43
CA TYR A 272 -10.50 0.34 7.63
C TYR A 272 -11.28 -0.81 8.24
N LEU A 273 -10.57 -1.62 9.03
CA LEU A 273 -11.22 -2.58 9.90
C LEU A 273 -12.18 -1.91 10.89
N GLU A 274 -13.18 -2.67 11.32
CA GLU A 274 -14.20 -2.21 12.27
C GLU A 274 -13.62 -1.77 13.62
N LYS A 275 -12.39 -2.19 13.93
CA LYS A 275 -11.70 -1.87 15.17
C LYS A 275 -10.57 -0.87 14.91
N ARG A 276 -10.38 0.04 15.87
CA ARG A 276 -9.21 0.91 15.98
C ARG A 276 -8.49 0.63 17.31
N LEU A 277 -7.17 0.66 17.28
CA LEU A 277 -6.32 0.38 18.43
C LEU A 277 -5.86 1.69 19.07
N TYR A 278 -6.07 1.84 20.37
CA TYR A 278 -5.53 2.97 21.12
C TYR A 278 -4.01 2.81 21.30
N ILE A 279 -3.24 3.82 20.90
CA ILE A 279 -1.76 3.77 20.97
C ILE A 279 -1.13 4.92 21.75
N GLY A 280 -1.89 5.94 22.15
CA GLY A 280 -1.33 7.09 22.85
C GLY A 280 -2.27 8.26 23.05
N GLU A 281 -1.74 9.33 23.64
CA GLU A 281 -2.41 10.62 23.85
C GLU A 281 -1.71 11.71 23.04
N ALA A 282 -2.48 12.61 22.43
CA ALA A 282 -1.92 13.81 21.84
C ALA A 282 -1.84 14.92 22.91
N TYR A 283 -0.84 15.79 22.80
CA TYR A 283 -0.53 16.83 23.80
C TYR A 283 -1.68 17.84 24.02
N THR A 284 -2.57 17.99 23.04
CA THR A 284 -3.80 18.74 23.24
C THR A 284 -4.75 17.94 24.14
N GLU A 285 -5.05 18.47 25.31
CA GLU A 285 -5.89 17.82 26.34
C GLU A 285 -7.14 17.16 25.74
N GLY A 286 -7.38 15.91 26.13
CA GLY A 286 -8.55 15.12 25.73
C GLY A 286 -8.49 14.51 24.32
N LYS A 287 -7.33 14.55 23.64
CA LYS A 287 -7.16 13.89 22.34
C LYS A 287 -6.38 12.59 22.43
N HIS A 288 -6.91 11.57 21.78
CA HIS A 288 -6.35 10.23 21.76
C HIS A 288 -5.81 9.89 20.38
N VAL A 289 -4.70 9.16 20.33
CA VAL A 289 -4.09 8.63 19.12
C VAL A 289 -4.55 7.20 18.94
N TYR A 290 -5.16 6.93 17.79
CA TYR A 290 -5.61 5.61 17.38
C TYR A 290 -4.89 5.17 16.12
N ALA A 291 -4.53 3.89 16.07
CA ALA A 291 -4.08 3.20 14.89
C ALA A 291 -5.24 2.47 14.22
N TYR A 292 -5.30 2.59 12.89
CA TYR A 292 -6.31 2.00 12.03
C TYR A 292 -5.59 1.10 11.05
N LEU A 293 -6.02 -0.16 10.99
CA LEU A 293 -5.53 -1.10 10.00
C LEU A 293 -6.45 -1.00 8.76
N SER A 294 -5.86 -0.67 7.61
CA SER A 294 -6.56 -0.55 6.32
C SER A 294 -6.19 -1.72 5.42
N ALA A 295 -7.18 -2.32 4.78
CA ALA A 295 -6.95 -3.23 3.65
C ALA A 295 -6.80 -2.37 2.39
N ARG A 296 -5.56 -2.05 2.01
CA ARG A 296 -5.34 -1.50 0.68
C ARG A 296 -5.34 -2.66 -0.30
N VAL A 297 -6.39 -2.74 -1.13
CA VAL A 297 -6.36 -3.60 -2.31
C VAL A 297 -5.37 -2.97 -3.29
N VAL A 298 -4.15 -3.49 -3.35
CA VAL A 298 -3.20 -3.10 -4.40
C VAL A 298 -3.41 -4.08 -5.54
N GLN A 299 -4.16 -3.65 -6.56
CA GLN A 299 -4.42 -4.47 -7.73
C GLN A 299 -3.12 -4.72 -8.53
N PHE A 300 -2.47 -5.84 -8.25
CA PHE A 300 -1.62 -6.56 -9.20
C PHE A 300 -2.40 -7.78 -9.72
N GLU A 301 -1.82 -8.61 -10.61
CA GLU A 301 -2.51 -9.78 -11.22
C GLU A 301 -3.11 -10.77 -10.20
N VAL A 302 -2.70 -10.68 -8.94
CA VAL A 302 -3.34 -11.26 -7.75
C VAL A 302 -3.81 -10.09 -6.89
N ASP A 303 -5.05 -10.11 -6.39
CA ASP A 303 -5.55 -9.10 -5.43
C ASP A 303 -4.76 -9.19 -4.12
N ILE A 304 -3.58 -8.58 -4.08
CA ILE A 304 -2.77 -8.50 -2.87
C ILE A 304 -3.41 -7.41 -2.01
N LYS A 305 -4.21 -7.85 -1.04
CA LYS A 305 -4.58 -6.99 0.08
C LYS A 305 -3.28 -6.73 0.87
N LEU A 306 -2.85 -5.48 0.85
CA LEU A 306 -1.74 -4.97 1.64
C LEU A 306 -2.33 -4.25 2.86
N HIS A 307 -2.01 -4.75 4.05
CA HIS A 307 -2.29 -4.04 5.29
C HIS A 307 -1.43 -2.78 5.37
N ASP A 308 -2.08 -1.61 5.42
CA ASP A 308 -1.41 -0.35 5.79
C ASP A 308 -1.98 0.18 7.09
N VAL A 309 -1.10 0.60 7.98
CA VAL A 309 -1.43 1.18 9.28
C VAL A 309 -1.46 2.69 9.15
N GLU A 310 -2.62 3.29 9.41
CA GLU A 310 -2.81 4.73 9.46
C GLU A 310 -3.07 5.20 10.89
N PHE A 311 -2.54 6.37 11.24
CA PHE A 311 -2.68 6.95 12.57
C PHE A 311 -3.58 8.18 12.52
N ARG A 312 -4.50 8.31 13.48
CA ARG A 312 -5.38 9.47 13.61
C ARG A 312 -5.49 9.94 15.05
N VAL A 313 -5.68 11.24 15.20
CA VAL A 313 -5.98 11.89 16.48
C VAL A 313 -7.47 12.18 16.55
N CYS A 314 -8.13 11.74 17.62
CA CYS A 314 -9.57 11.86 17.86
C CYS A 314 -9.85 12.58 19.18
N ASN A 315 -10.86 13.45 19.20
CA ASN A 315 -11.25 14.27 20.37
C ASN A 315 -12.09 13.52 21.42
N SER A 316 -12.50 12.28 21.16
CA SER A 316 -13.34 11.51 22.06
C SER A 316 -13.17 10.01 21.83
N THR A 317 -13.21 9.24 22.91
CA THR A 317 -13.20 7.78 22.91
C THR A 317 -14.43 7.17 22.23
N HIS A 318 -15.58 7.87 22.23
CA HIS A 318 -16.88 7.32 21.81
C HIS A 318 -17.50 7.99 20.58
N SER A 319 -16.94 9.09 20.07
CA SER A 319 -17.51 9.76 18.90
C SER A 319 -16.88 9.24 17.60
N SER A 320 -17.64 8.43 16.88
CA SER A 320 -17.35 7.99 15.50
C SER A 320 -17.59 9.08 14.44
N THR A 321 -17.99 10.29 14.85
CA THR A 321 -18.35 11.40 13.93
C THR A 321 -17.51 12.65 14.15
N SER A 322 -16.61 12.63 15.14
CA SER A 322 -15.72 13.76 15.43
C SER A 322 -14.67 13.93 14.34
N SER A 323 -14.30 15.18 14.08
CA SER A 323 -13.21 15.58 13.19
C SER A 323 -11.89 14.89 13.59
N SER A 324 -11.59 13.74 12.97
CA SER A 324 -10.32 13.05 13.17
C SER A 324 -9.27 13.65 12.25
N CYS A 325 -8.10 14.01 12.76
CA CYS A 325 -6.99 14.47 11.94
C CYS A 325 -6.05 13.28 11.68
N ARG A 326 -5.72 13.02 10.42
CA ARG A 326 -4.68 12.05 10.06
C ARG A 326 -3.32 12.58 10.51
N VAL A 327 -2.54 11.72 11.15
CA VAL A 327 -1.17 12.03 11.58
C VAL A 327 -0.21 11.09 10.87
N HIS A 328 0.91 11.64 10.43
CA HIS A 328 2.00 10.88 9.84
C HIS A 328 2.70 10.06 10.92
N ALA A 329 3.13 8.84 10.60
CA ALA A 329 3.74 7.95 11.59
C ALA A 329 5.03 8.55 12.14
N GLU A 330 5.78 9.23 11.27
CA GLU A 330 7.01 9.96 11.55
C GLU A 330 6.81 11.01 12.64
N ASP A 331 5.62 11.62 12.72
CA ASP A 331 5.32 12.69 13.69
C ASP A 331 4.92 12.16 15.08
N LEU A 332 4.76 10.83 15.25
CA LEU A 332 4.36 10.23 16.52
C LEU A 332 5.48 10.16 17.56
N GLY A 333 6.74 10.27 17.14
CA GLY A 333 7.91 10.27 18.05
C GLY A 333 8.12 11.61 18.76
N GLY A 334 7.50 12.68 18.27
CA GLY A 334 7.72 14.03 18.78
C GLY A 334 6.93 14.38 20.04
N LEU A 335 7.29 15.53 20.64
CA LEU A 335 6.67 16.13 21.84
C LEU A 335 5.14 16.33 21.77
N LYS A 336 4.51 16.10 20.61
CA LYS A 336 3.08 16.30 20.41
C LYS A 336 2.24 15.06 20.69
N CYS A 337 2.84 13.88 20.82
CA CYS A 337 2.16 12.64 21.17
C CYS A 337 2.93 11.89 22.26
N THR A 338 2.22 11.27 23.19
CA THR A 338 2.77 10.33 24.17
C THR A 338 2.20 8.96 23.86
N LEU A 339 3.03 8.09 23.31
CA LEU A 339 2.66 6.70 23.05
C LEU A 339 2.54 5.94 24.38
N VAL A 340 1.64 4.96 24.45
CA VAL A 340 1.54 4.04 25.60
C VAL A 340 2.31 2.76 25.35
N ALA A 341 2.63 2.04 26.42
CA ALA A 341 3.24 0.73 26.32
C ALA A 341 2.36 -0.24 25.48
N PRO A 342 2.98 -1.04 24.59
CA PRO A 342 4.42 -1.13 24.33
C PRO A 342 4.94 -0.22 23.20
N PHE A 343 4.10 0.64 22.62
CA PHE A 343 4.46 1.44 21.44
C PHE A 343 5.51 2.50 21.74
N ASP A 344 5.58 2.98 22.98
CA ASP A 344 6.62 3.89 23.47
C ASP A 344 8.02 3.26 23.47
N MET A 345 8.11 1.94 23.62
CA MET A 345 9.38 1.20 23.66
C MET A 345 10.12 1.19 22.33
N ILE A 346 9.43 1.51 21.23
CA ILE A 346 9.99 1.52 19.88
C ILE A 346 10.93 2.71 19.67
N HIS A 347 10.83 3.74 20.51
CA HIS A 347 11.58 4.96 20.38
C HIS A 347 13.00 4.83 20.94
N THR A 348 14.00 5.07 20.09
CA THR A 348 15.43 4.94 20.39
C THR A 348 15.96 6.13 21.20
N GLU A 349 15.55 7.34 20.83
CA GLU A 349 16.06 8.62 21.34
C GLU A 349 14.91 9.59 21.57
N LYS A 350 15.07 10.66 22.36
CA LYS A 350 14.05 11.74 22.47
C LYS A 350 14.06 12.65 21.22
N GLN A 351 13.99 12.05 20.03
CA GLN A 351 13.91 12.77 18.78
C GLN A 351 12.51 13.37 18.59
N GLN A 352 12.43 14.40 17.73
CA GLN A 352 11.16 15.06 17.44
C GLN A 352 10.31 14.30 16.42
N GLN A 353 10.90 13.31 15.73
CA GLN A 353 10.25 12.46 14.74
C GLN A 353 10.82 11.05 14.82
N LEU A 354 10.01 10.04 14.50
CA LEU A 354 10.44 8.67 14.35
C LEU A 354 11.31 8.53 13.09
N SER A 355 12.42 7.82 13.22
CA SER A 355 13.20 7.33 12.09
C SER A 355 12.38 6.34 11.25
N PRO A 356 12.73 6.13 9.97
CA PRO A 356 12.04 5.17 9.11
C PRO A 356 11.96 3.76 9.70
N GLU A 357 13.02 3.32 10.39
CA GLU A 357 13.06 2.00 11.04
C GLU A 357 12.09 1.91 12.23
N GLU A 358 11.99 2.97 13.04
CA GLU A 358 11.03 3.03 14.15
C GLU A 358 9.59 3.06 13.64
N VAL A 359 9.32 3.73 12.52
CA VAL A 359 8.02 3.68 11.86
C VAL A 359 7.68 2.25 11.43
N VAL A 360 8.63 1.52 10.84
CA VAL A 360 8.43 0.11 10.46
C VAL A 360 8.14 -0.75 11.69
N ARG A 361 8.93 -0.62 12.75
CA ARG A 361 8.71 -1.34 14.02
C ARG A 361 7.34 -1.02 14.62
N LEU A 362 6.92 0.25 14.61
CA LEU A 362 5.62 0.69 15.12
C LEU A 362 4.47 0.09 14.33
N LYS A 363 4.50 0.19 13.00
CA LYS A 363 3.46 -0.42 12.15
C LYS A 363 3.41 -1.93 12.35
N THR A 364 4.57 -2.59 12.42
CA THR A 364 4.68 -4.04 12.61
C THR A 364 4.04 -4.47 13.93
N LEU A 365 4.35 -3.78 15.04
CA LEU A 365 3.79 -4.10 16.35
C LEU A 365 2.27 -3.85 16.42
N VAL A 366 1.79 -2.77 15.80
CA VAL A 366 0.36 -2.50 15.67
C VAL A 366 -0.34 -3.62 14.90
N THR A 367 0.18 -4.00 13.74
CA THR A 367 -0.37 -5.09 12.92
C THR A 367 -0.41 -6.39 13.71
N TRP A 368 0.63 -6.71 14.48
CA TRP A 368 0.65 -7.88 15.36
C TRP A 368 -0.52 -7.88 16.33
N TYR A 369 -0.78 -6.76 17.02
CA TYR A 369 -1.93 -6.65 17.94
C TYR A 369 -3.29 -6.82 17.26
N PHE A 370 -3.46 -6.36 16.02
CA PHE A 370 -4.70 -6.61 15.27
C PHE A 370 -4.89 -8.08 14.92
N ILE A 371 -3.81 -8.76 14.53
CA ILE A 371 -3.81 -10.18 14.18
C ILE A 371 -4.13 -11.04 15.40
N VAL A 372 -3.40 -10.87 16.50
CA VAL A 372 -3.57 -11.73 17.70
C VAL A 372 -4.91 -11.54 18.43
N ASN A 373 -5.60 -10.43 18.17
CA ASN A 373 -6.97 -10.17 18.65
C ASN A 373 -8.05 -10.56 17.62
N CYS A 374 -7.68 -11.24 16.52
CA CYS A 374 -8.59 -11.70 15.46
C CYS A 374 -9.43 -10.56 14.84
N HIS A 375 -8.91 -9.33 14.85
CA HIS A 375 -9.60 -8.16 14.29
C HIS A 375 -9.39 -8.01 12.78
N THR A 376 -8.70 -8.96 12.15
CA THR A 376 -8.44 -9.05 10.70
C THR A 376 -9.46 -9.90 9.94
N LYS A 377 -10.45 -10.47 10.63
CA LYS A 377 -11.51 -11.33 10.06
C LYS A 377 -12.26 -10.60 8.94
N GLY A 378 -12.38 -11.24 7.78
CA GLY A 378 -13.02 -10.68 6.56
C GLY A 378 -12.08 -9.92 5.61
N ILE A 379 -10.83 -9.67 5.99
CA ILE A 379 -9.81 -9.23 5.01
C ILE A 379 -9.14 -10.47 4.39
N VAL A 380 -8.88 -11.49 5.18
CA VAL A 380 -8.25 -12.75 4.77
C VAL A 380 -9.33 -13.75 4.33
N ASP A 381 -9.86 -13.59 3.11
CA ASP A 381 -10.68 -14.64 2.51
C ASP A 381 -9.73 -15.66 1.86
N GLY A 382 -9.43 -16.74 2.60
CA GLY A 382 -9.28 -18.09 2.05
C GLY A 382 -8.13 -18.42 1.09
N GLY A 383 -6.98 -17.73 1.15
CA GLY A 383 -5.77 -18.13 0.42
C GLY A 383 -4.61 -18.39 1.36
N GLU A 384 -3.84 -19.46 1.12
CA GLU A 384 -2.63 -19.85 1.88
C GLU A 384 -1.53 -18.76 1.96
N ASP A 385 -1.71 -17.63 1.26
CA ASP A 385 -0.90 -16.40 1.28
C ASP A 385 -1.44 -15.35 2.27
N THR A 386 -1.87 -15.81 3.44
CA THR A 386 -2.09 -14.96 4.62
C THR A 386 -0.89 -14.03 4.83
N GLU A 387 -1.14 -12.73 5.00
CA GLU A 387 -0.13 -11.67 5.10
C GLU A 387 0.94 -11.93 6.19
N LEU A 388 0.55 -12.76 7.16
CA LEU A 388 1.37 -13.38 8.21
C LEU A 388 2.55 -14.22 7.68
N ARG A 389 2.37 -14.95 6.57
CA ARG A 389 3.38 -15.82 5.96
C ARG A 389 4.35 -15.08 5.02
N ARG A 390 4.16 -13.77 4.77
CA ARG A 390 5.17 -13.00 4.04
C ARG A 390 6.45 -12.94 4.87
N GLU A 391 7.52 -13.49 4.30
CA GLU A 391 8.84 -13.55 4.94
C GLU A 391 9.28 -12.19 5.48
N ASP A 392 8.98 -11.11 4.75
CA ASP A 392 9.28 -9.74 5.15
C ASP A 392 8.58 -9.31 6.45
N TYR A 393 7.28 -9.60 6.62
CA TYR A 393 6.56 -9.19 7.84
C TYR A 393 7.07 -9.96 9.06
N THR A 394 7.23 -11.27 8.92
CA THR A 394 7.75 -12.13 9.99
C THR A 394 9.14 -11.67 10.42
N GLN A 395 10.02 -11.32 9.46
CA GLN A 395 11.35 -10.80 9.75
C GLN A 395 11.27 -9.46 10.50
N HIS A 396 10.46 -8.50 10.04
CA HIS A 396 10.29 -7.23 10.74
C HIS A 396 9.73 -7.42 12.16
N LEU A 397 8.83 -8.38 12.37
CA LEU A 397 8.28 -8.64 13.71
C LEU A 397 9.35 -9.21 14.64
N VAL A 398 10.16 -10.15 14.16
CA VAL A 398 11.30 -10.70 14.92
C VAL A 398 12.26 -9.59 15.33
N GLU A 399 12.68 -8.73 14.39
CA GLU A 399 13.57 -7.60 14.66
C GLU A 399 12.95 -6.61 15.64
N THR A 400 11.65 -6.35 15.52
CA THR A 400 10.89 -5.48 16.42
C THR A 400 10.87 -6.05 17.84
N LEU A 401 10.57 -7.35 17.99
CA LEU A 401 10.54 -8.02 19.29
C LEU A 401 11.93 -8.13 19.92
N GLN A 402 12.97 -8.37 19.14
CA GLN A 402 14.35 -8.34 19.63
C GLN A 402 14.73 -6.96 20.17
N PHE A 403 14.39 -5.92 19.40
CA PHE A 403 14.62 -4.53 19.81
C PHE A 403 13.90 -4.20 21.12
N ILE A 404 12.64 -4.61 21.26
CA ILE A 404 11.87 -4.45 22.51
C ILE A 404 12.47 -5.29 23.65
N GLY A 405 12.91 -6.52 23.37
CA GLY A 405 13.56 -7.40 24.34
C GLY A 405 14.80 -6.77 24.96
N LEU A 406 15.66 -6.15 24.14
CA LEU A 406 16.81 -5.38 24.61
C LEU A 406 16.40 -4.23 25.53
N ARG A 407 15.31 -3.52 25.21
CA ARG A 407 14.76 -2.42 26.02
C ARG A 407 14.17 -2.91 27.35
N LEU A 408 13.61 -4.12 27.35
CA LEU A 408 13.10 -4.79 28.56
C LEU A 408 14.20 -5.44 29.40
N GLY A 409 15.47 -5.37 28.97
CA GLY A 409 16.58 -6.04 29.63
C GLY A 409 16.46 -7.57 29.59
N ILE A 410 15.89 -8.11 28.51
CA ILE A 410 15.85 -9.54 28.24
C ILE A 410 17.09 -9.87 27.42
N ASP A 411 17.98 -10.68 27.97
CA ASP A 411 19.16 -11.17 27.26
C ASP A 411 18.72 -12.18 26.20
N LEU A 412 18.55 -11.68 24.97
CA LEU A 412 18.25 -12.49 23.81
C LEU A 412 19.56 -12.90 23.12
N PRO A 413 19.68 -14.15 22.62
CA PRO A 413 20.83 -14.55 21.83
C PRO A 413 20.89 -13.72 20.54
N THR A 414 22.07 -13.18 20.23
CA THR A 414 22.29 -12.36 19.04
C THR A 414 22.00 -13.17 17.77
N PRO A 415 21.15 -12.68 16.85
CA PRO A 415 20.84 -13.40 15.61
C PRO A 415 22.11 -13.50 14.75
N GLY A 416 22.60 -14.73 14.55
CA GLY A 416 23.77 -15.01 13.71
C GLY A 416 24.89 -15.82 14.37
N GLN A 417 24.76 -16.25 15.63
CA GLN A 417 25.61 -17.35 16.12
C GLN A 417 25.01 -18.69 15.66
N PRO A 418 25.69 -19.45 14.78
CA PRO A 418 25.25 -20.81 14.49
C PRO A 418 25.26 -21.60 15.79
N LEU A 419 24.13 -22.25 16.07
CA LEU A 419 23.98 -23.22 17.14
C LEU A 419 25.06 -24.29 16.92
N LEU A 420 26.15 -24.21 17.66
CA LEU A 420 27.19 -25.23 17.65
C LEU A 420 26.62 -26.42 18.40
N ASP A 421 26.18 -27.41 17.63
CA ASP A 421 25.64 -28.68 18.13
C ASP A 421 26.54 -29.23 19.23
N HIS A 422 25.94 -29.41 20.41
CA HIS A 422 26.63 -29.93 21.57
C HIS A 422 25.98 -31.25 22.01
N GLU A 423 26.22 -32.32 21.24
CA GLU A 423 26.17 -33.72 21.66
C GLU A 423 27.18 -34.46 20.74
N THR A 424 28.16 -35.28 21.12
CA THR A 424 28.34 -36.17 22.27
C THR A 424 29.85 -36.48 22.41
N SER A 425 30.31 -36.68 23.63
CA SER A 425 31.66 -37.15 24.01
C SER A 425 32.11 -38.43 23.29
N THR A 426 33.37 -38.48 22.82
CA THR A 426 34.27 -39.64 23.04
C THR A 426 35.74 -39.24 22.93
N SER A 427 36.47 -39.55 24.00
CA SER A 427 37.92 -39.74 24.17
C SER A 427 38.88 -39.40 23.02
N SER A 428 39.91 -38.59 23.32
CA SER A 428 41.31 -38.99 23.09
C SER A 428 42.25 -38.16 23.94
N THR A 429 42.80 -38.84 24.94
CA THR A 429 44.03 -38.59 25.67
C THR A 429 45.14 -38.05 24.77
N ASN A 430 45.78 -36.93 25.14
CA ASN A 430 47.24 -36.87 25.28
C ASN A 430 47.69 -35.58 25.99
N THR A 431 48.59 -35.83 26.94
CA THR A 431 49.25 -34.99 27.92
C THR A 431 50.23 -33.97 27.32
N SER A 432 50.32 -32.77 27.93
CA SER A 432 51.57 -32.16 28.45
C SER A 432 51.25 -30.80 29.14
N THR A 433 51.42 -30.65 30.46
CA THR A 433 52.56 -29.97 31.16
C THR A 433 52.83 -28.54 30.63
N THR A 434 52.88 -27.42 31.37
CA THR A 434 53.14 -27.14 32.80
C THR A 434 53.06 -25.61 33.05
N ASN A 435 52.79 -25.19 34.30
CA ASN A 435 53.10 -23.89 34.95
C ASN A 435 52.27 -22.66 34.51
N GLY A 436 51.78 -21.77 35.37
CA GLY A 436 51.84 -21.54 36.82
C GLY A 436 51.10 -20.22 37.09
N ALA A 437 50.07 -20.23 37.94
CA ALA A 437 50.06 -19.58 39.26
C ALA A 437 49.82 -18.05 39.30
N GLN A 438 48.83 -17.69 40.14
CA GLN A 438 48.55 -16.39 40.78
C GLN A 438 47.82 -15.32 39.92
N GLY A 439 46.81 -14.62 40.41
CA GLY A 439 46.27 -14.51 41.76
C GLY A 439 44.99 -13.68 41.80
N ARG A 440 44.19 -13.95 42.84
CA ARG A 440 42.98 -13.23 43.24
C ARG A 440 43.22 -11.72 43.39
N ARG A 441 42.19 -10.91 43.08
CA ARG A 441 41.59 -9.90 43.99
C ARG A 441 40.47 -9.10 43.30
N SER A 442 39.28 -9.11 43.90
CA SER A 442 38.27 -8.03 43.80
C SER A 442 38.83 -6.73 44.42
N PRO A 443 38.29 -5.56 44.03
CA PRO A 443 37.35 -4.82 44.92
C PRO A 443 36.23 -4.10 44.12
N ALA A 444 34.97 -4.03 44.59
CA ALA A 444 34.39 -3.14 45.61
C ALA A 444 34.22 -1.65 45.21
N VAL A 445 32.95 -1.28 45.01
CA VAL A 445 32.22 -0.01 45.22
C VAL A 445 33.04 1.24 45.57
N VAL A 446 32.93 2.28 44.74
CA VAL A 446 33.14 3.69 45.12
C VAL A 446 32.03 4.56 44.52
N ILE A 447 31.29 5.20 45.41
CA ILE A 447 30.36 6.31 45.17
C ILE A 447 31.18 7.53 44.76
N SER A 448 30.83 8.22 43.67
CA SER A 448 31.37 9.56 43.43
C SER A 448 30.34 10.48 42.75
N SER A 449 30.24 11.65 43.34
CA SER A 449 29.23 12.68 43.16
C SER A 449 29.49 13.56 41.94
N ARG A 450 28.38 14.03 41.36
CA ARG A 450 28.17 15.19 40.46
C ARG A 450 29.30 16.23 40.37
N PRO A 451 29.47 16.85 39.18
CA PRO A 451 29.16 18.29 39.15
C PRO A 451 28.35 18.75 37.93
N THR A 452 27.57 19.79 38.21
CA THR A 452 26.67 20.59 37.36
C THR A 452 27.43 21.41 36.29
N PRO A 453 26.90 21.58 35.06
CA PRO A 453 27.43 22.55 34.10
C PRO A 453 26.77 23.95 34.29
N PRO A 454 27.51 25.06 34.07
CA PRO A 454 26.99 26.42 34.18
C PRO A 454 26.38 26.94 32.86
N MET A 455 25.34 27.77 33.00
CA MET A 455 24.71 28.57 31.93
C MET A 455 25.66 29.65 31.39
N PRO A 456 25.58 30.03 30.11
CA PRO A 456 26.09 31.31 29.65
C PRO A 456 25.00 32.40 29.68
N HIS A 457 25.43 33.55 30.19
CA HIS A 457 24.67 34.78 30.34
C HIS A 457 24.44 35.51 29.02
N THR A 458 23.25 36.10 28.94
CA THR A 458 22.82 37.17 28.04
C THR A 458 23.72 38.40 28.16
N THR A 459 24.09 39.03 27.04
CA THR A 459 24.49 40.44 27.03
C THR A 459 23.97 41.10 25.75
N GLN A 460 23.03 42.02 25.95
CA GLN A 460 22.57 42.99 24.95
C GLN A 460 23.49 44.21 24.94
N LYS A 461 23.75 44.79 23.78
CA LYS A 461 23.75 46.25 23.59
C LYS A 461 23.55 46.66 22.12
N PRO A 462 23.00 47.85 21.86
CA PRO A 462 22.33 48.22 20.61
C PRO A 462 23.23 49.04 19.68
N THR A 463 22.87 49.13 18.40
CA THR A 463 23.17 50.32 17.58
C THR A 463 22.11 50.48 16.49
N ASP A 464 21.41 51.60 16.55
CA ASP A 464 20.53 52.16 15.52
C ASP A 464 21.33 52.86 14.41
N ILE A 465 20.59 53.26 13.36
CA ILE A 465 20.93 54.17 12.23
C ILE A 465 21.53 53.42 11.01
N GLY A 466 21.01 53.50 9.79
CA GLY A 466 19.87 54.22 9.22
C GLY A 466 19.81 53.99 7.70
N THR A 467 18.61 54.15 7.13
CA THR A 467 18.28 54.65 5.78
C THR A 467 19.23 54.43 4.60
N SER A 468 18.76 53.75 3.54
CA SER A 468 18.73 54.27 2.15
C SER A 468 17.99 53.34 1.20
N SER A 469 16.97 53.89 0.55
CA SER A 469 16.24 53.38 -0.61
C SER A 469 17.15 53.27 -1.84
N SER A 470 16.91 52.33 -2.76
CA SER A 470 17.12 52.51 -4.21
C SER A 470 16.53 51.36 -5.05
N VAL A 471 15.76 51.76 -6.06
CA VAL A 471 15.19 51.00 -7.18
C VAL A 471 16.28 50.69 -8.21
N SER A 472 16.19 49.55 -8.92
CA SER A 472 16.49 49.31 -10.37
C SER A 472 16.44 47.80 -10.66
N GLN A 473 15.50 47.27 -11.44
CA GLN A 473 15.57 47.07 -12.90
C GLN A 473 16.94 46.63 -13.46
N GLY A 474 16.96 45.47 -14.13
CA GLY A 474 18.07 45.07 -14.99
C GLY A 474 18.21 43.56 -15.17
N THR A 475 17.55 43.02 -16.20
CA THR A 475 17.90 41.75 -16.84
C THR A 475 19.36 41.75 -17.32
N PRO A 476 20.01 40.56 -17.39
CA PRO A 476 20.73 40.29 -18.63
C PRO A 476 20.54 38.87 -19.17
N SER A 477 20.35 38.86 -20.48
CA SER A 477 20.44 37.77 -21.44
C SER A 477 21.84 37.13 -21.49
N SER A 478 21.88 35.79 -21.44
CA SER A 478 23.08 34.99 -21.70
C SER A 478 23.30 34.77 -23.20
N PRO A 479 24.52 34.99 -23.74
CA PRO A 479 24.89 34.51 -25.06
C PRO A 479 25.67 33.19 -24.99
N SER A 480 25.39 32.37 -25.99
CA SER A 480 26.09 31.15 -26.44
C SER A 480 27.62 31.26 -26.46
N SER A 481 28.30 30.26 -25.90
CA SER A 481 29.74 30.04 -26.10
C SER A 481 29.98 28.75 -26.89
N ARG A 482 30.52 28.92 -28.10
CA ARG A 482 31.08 27.88 -28.99
C ARG A 482 32.60 27.83 -28.79
N LEU A 483 33.12 26.61 -28.69
CA LEU A 483 34.38 26.08 -29.24
C LEU A 483 35.68 26.90 -29.08
N LEU A 484 36.68 26.29 -28.41
CA LEU A 484 37.97 25.84 -28.99
C LEU A 484 38.96 25.59 -27.83
N GLN A 485 39.49 24.36 -27.69
CA GLN A 485 40.67 24.09 -26.88
C GLN A 485 41.64 23.20 -27.69
N ASN A 486 42.73 23.83 -28.12
CA ASN A 486 43.89 23.22 -28.75
C ASN A 486 45.06 23.22 -27.75
N GLY A 487 45.82 22.13 -27.74
CA GLY A 487 47.28 22.16 -27.76
C GLY A 487 48.02 22.42 -26.45
N SER A 488 48.28 21.35 -25.71
CA SER A 488 49.32 21.29 -24.66
C SER A 488 50.72 21.30 -25.27
N ALA A 489 51.63 22.10 -24.72
CA ALA A 489 53.07 21.97 -24.87
C ALA A 489 53.73 21.94 -23.47
N PRO A 490 54.78 21.11 -23.25
CA PRO A 490 55.40 20.95 -21.94
C PRO A 490 56.52 21.98 -21.73
N ILE A 491 56.52 22.69 -20.60
CA ILE A 491 57.66 23.51 -20.17
C ILE A 491 58.43 22.73 -19.11
N GLN A 492 59.71 22.55 -19.41
CA GLN A 492 60.71 21.82 -18.66
C GLN A 492 61.12 22.52 -17.36
N ASP A 493 61.59 21.67 -16.44
CA ASP A 493 62.31 21.93 -15.20
C ASP A 493 63.27 23.14 -15.22
N ILE A 494 63.13 23.99 -14.20
CA ILE A 494 64.22 24.82 -13.70
C ILE A 494 64.30 24.58 -12.19
N SER A 495 65.06 23.56 -11.79
CA SER A 495 65.49 23.34 -10.41
C SER A 495 67.02 23.31 -10.35
N ASN A 496 67.63 24.45 -10.05
CA ASN A 496 68.89 24.56 -9.30
C ASN A 496 69.33 26.03 -9.22
N PHE A 497 68.91 26.74 -8.17
CA PHE A 497 69.66 27.86 -7.65
C PHE A 497 69.92 27.64 -6.16
N LYS A 498 71.16 27.24 -5.89
CA LYS A 498 71.74 27.04 -4.57
C LYS A 498 72.25 28.41 -4.11
N SER A 499 71.44 29.16 -3.38
CA SER A 499 71.83 30.46 -2.82
C SER A 499 72.60 30.25 -1.51
N SER A 500 73.89 30.54 -1.58
CA SER A 500 74.84 30.62 -0.48
C SER A 500 74.44 31.69 0.56
N SER A 501 74.58 31.33 1.82
CA SER A 501 74.44 32.21 2.98
C SER A 501 75.47 33.34 2.97
N SER A 502 75.02 34.59 2.83
CA SER A 502 75.76 35.76 3.28
C SER A 502 74.90 36.53 4.30
N THR A 503 75.50 36.81 5.44
CA THR A 503 74.94 37.60 6.54
C THR A 503 74.80 39.08 6.13
N PRO A 504 73.64 39.74 6.33
CA PRO A 504 73.53 41.16 6.02
C PRO A 504 73.96 42.00 7.23
N ARG A 505 74.96 42.86 6.98
CA ARG A 505 75.32 44.01 7.81
C ARG A 505 74.23 45.08 7.61
N GLY A 506 73.77 45.69 8.69
CA GLY A 506 72.61 46.57 8.73
C GLY A 506 72.69 47.78 7.78
N THR A 507 71.94 47.71 6.69
CA THR A 507 71.45 48.85 5.91
C THR A 507 69.93 48.81 5.97
N LYS A 508 69.29 49.96 6.17
CA LYS A 508 67.83 50.11 6.27
C LYS A 508 67.19 49.45 5.04
N ARG A 509 66.43 48.37 5.26
CA ARG A 509 65.61 47.72 4.23
C ARG A 509 64.76 48.79 3.55
N THR A 510 64.91 48.91 2.25
CA THR A 510 64.07 49.78 1.44
C THR A 510 62.75 49.04 1.20
N ALA A 511 61.64 49.76 1.11
CA ALA A 511 60.32 49.15 0.87
C ALA A 511 60.27 48.23 -0.37
N ALA A 512 61.23 48.36 -1.30
CA ALA A 512 61.41 47.48 -2.44
C ALA A 512 61.80 46.03 -2.06
N ASP A 513 62.65 45.84 -1.04
CA ASP A 513 63.13 44.51 -0.64
C ASP A 513 62.01 43.68 0.01
N ASP A 514 61.15 44.34 0.79
CA ASP A 514 59.98 43.70 1.40
C ASP A 514 58.92 43.32 0.33
N ILE A 515 58.79 44.10 -0.74
CA ILE A 515 57.91 43.77 -1.87
C ILE A 515 58.45 42.56 -2.64
N GLU A 516 59.77 42.46 -2.85
CA GLU A 516 60.39 41.32 -3.51
C GLU A 516 60.26 40.03 -2.68
N GLU A 517 60.45 40.12 -1.36
CA GLU A 517 60.23 39.00 -0.43
C GLU A 517 58.76 38.54 -0.43
N GLN A 518 57.81 39.48 -0.42
CA GLN A 518 56.37 39.18 -0.53
C GLN A 518 56.01 38.53 -1.87
N LEU A 519 56.53 39.03 -3.00
CA LEU A 519 56.34 38.43 -4.32
C LEU A 519 56.92 37.02 -4.36
N SER A 520 58.14 36.81 -3.86
CA SER A 520 58.77 35.49 -3.81
C SER A 520 57.94 34.48 -3.02
N ASN A 521 57.40 34.89 -1.87
CA ASN A 521 56.52 34.06 -1.06
C ASN A 521 55.19 33.79 -1.77
N ALA A 522 54.57 34.79 -2.40
CA ALA A 522 53.35 34.62 -3.19
C ALA A 522 53.54 33.65 -4.36
N TRP A 523 54.70 33.66 -5.04
CA TRP A 523 55.02 32.71 -6.10
C TRP A 523 55.20 31.28 -5.58
N LYS A 524 55.83 31.11 -4.42
CA LYS A 524 55.96 29.80 -3.76
C LYS A 524 54.59 29.26 -3.34
N ASP A 525 53.75 30.10 -2.75
CA ASP A 525 52.39 29.74 -2.34
C ASP A 525 51.52 29.39 -3.54
N HIS A 526 51.62 30.14 -4.64
CA HIS A 526 50.94 29.82 -5.90
C HIS A 526 51.43 28.48 -6.49
N GLY A 527 52.74 28.21 -6.42
CA GLY A 527 53.32 26.92 -6.83
C GLY A 527 52.77 25.75 -6.00
N LYS A 528 52.70 25.91 -4.68
CA LYS A 528 52.13 24.92 -3.76
C LYS A 528 50.64 24.71 -4.03
N LEU A 529 49.88 25.78 -4.21
CA LEU A 529 48.44 25.71 -4.51
C LEU A 529 48.17 24.97 -5.82
N LYS A 530 49.01 25.18 -6.85
CA LYS A 530 48.89 24.45 -8.12
C LYS A 530 49.16 22.96 -7.95
N TYR A 531 50.12 22.59 -7.11
CA TYR A 531 50.39 21.18 -6.79
C TYR A 531 49.23 20.54 -6.01
N ASP A 532 48.74 21.21 -4.97
CA ASP A 532 47.60 20.75 -4.16
C ASP A 532 46.33 20.61 -5.02
N HIS A 533 46.10 21.53 -5.98
CA HIS A 533 44.99 21.45 -6.92
C HIS A 533 45.07 20.23 -7.84
N ASN A 534 46.26 19.93 -8.38
CA ASN A 534 46.47 18.74 -9.20
C ASN A 534 46.32 17.44 -8.40
N ASP A 535 46.79 17.40 -7.15
CA ASP A 535 46.59 16.26 -6.25
C ASP A 535 45.10 16.02 -5.97
N LEU A 536 44.34 17.10 -5.75
CA LEU A 536 42.90 17.02 -5.55
C LEU A 536 42.17 16.50 -6.80
N LEU A 537 42.57 16.97 -8.00
CA LEU A 537 42.02 16.49 -9.27
C LEU A 537 42.27 14.99 -9.49
N ASN A 538 43.47 14.50 -9.16
CA ASN A 538 43.79 13.07 -9.23
C ASN A 538 42.91 12.27 -8.24
N LYS A 539 42.74 12.75 -7.01
CA LYS A 539 41.85 12.12 -6.03
C LYS A 539 40.39 12.08 -6.49
N PHE A 540 39.91 13.13 -7.15
CA PHE A 540 38.57 13.13 -7.74
C PHE A 540 38.44 12.08 -8.85
N HIS A 541 39.47 11.92 -9.70
CA HIS A 541 39.47 10.89 -10.73
C HIS A 541 39.49 9.47 -10.15
N ASP A 542 40.27 9.22 -9.09
CA ASP A 542 40.31 7.92 -8.41
C ASP A 542 38.97 7.57 -7.76
N LEU A 543 38.28 8.56 -7.17
CA LEU A 543 36.95 8.39 -6.61
C LEU A 543 35.90 8.09 -7.69
N ASP A 544 35.94 8.78 -8.83
CA ASP A 544 35.01 8.54 -9.95
C ASP A 544 35.17 7.13 -10.52
N GLU A 545 36.41 6.64 -10.69
CA GLU A 545 36.67 5.27 -11.12
C GLU A 545 36.23 4.22 -10.08
N ALA A 546 36.39 4.50 -8.78
CA ALA A 546 35.91 3.61 -7.71
C ALA A 546 34.38 3.52 -7.69
N ASP A 547 33.67 4.63 -7.87
CA ASP A 547 32.21 4.65 -7.93
C ASP A 547 31.68 3.99 -9.19
N LYS A 548 32.34 4.18 -10.33
CA LYS A 548 32.02 3.48 -11.58
C LYS A 548 32.19 1.97 -11.46
N LYS A 549 33.26 1.51 -10.77
CA LYS A 549 33.46 0.09 -10.46
C LYS A 549 32.35 -0.46 -9.57
N ARG A 550 31.98 0.26 -8.50
CA ARG A 550 30.87 -0.13 -7.60
C ARG A 550 29.54 -0.20 -8.35
N LEU A 551 29.27 0.74 -9.25
CA LEU A 551 28.05 0.75 -10.06
C LEU A 551 27.97 -0.46 -10.99
N ASN A 552 29.09 -0.85 -11.60
CA ASN A 552 29.15 -2.07 -12.41
C ASN A 552 28.92 -3.32 -11.55
N GLU A 553 29.57 -3.44 -10.39
CA GLU A 553 29.35 -4.58 -9.48
C GLU A 553 27.89 -4.71 -9.00
N VAL A 554 27.21 -3.59 -8.72
CA VAL A 554 25.78 -3.59 -8.37
C VAL A 554 24.91 -3.98 -9.56
N THR A 555 25.27 -3.54 -10.77
CA THR A 555 24.55 -3.88 -12.00
C THR A 555 24.66 -5.38 -12.30
N ASP A 556 25.85 -5.96 -12.20
CA ASP A 556 26.08 -7.40 -12.39
C ASP A 556 25.33 -8.24 -11.34
N LYS A 557 25.33 -7.81 -10.07
CA LYS A 557 24.55 -8.48 -9.01
C LYS A 557 23.05 -8.42 -9.29
N LYS A 558 22.55 -7.28 -9.77
CA LYS A 558 21.14 -7.10 -10.13
C LYS A 558 20.74 -8.02 -11.30
N GLU A 559 21.60 -8.12 -12.32
CA GLU A 559 21.36 -9.01 -13.46
C GLU A 559 21.33 -10.48 -13.03
N LYS A 560 22.27 -10.89 -12.16
CA LYS A 560 22.29 -12.24 -11.60
C LYS A 560 21.04 -12.58 -10.78
N VAL A 561 20.58 -11.67 -9.92
CA VAL A 561 19.34 -11.86 -9.14
C VAL A 561 18.12 -11.96 -10.05
N LEU A 562 18.09 -11.16 -11.14
CA LEU A 562 17.01 -11.22 -12.11
C LEU A 562 17.00 -12.56 -12.87
N GLU A 563 18.17 -13.09 -13.24
CA GLU A 563 18.31 -14.39 -13.88
C GLU A 563 17.84 -15.53 -12.96
N GLU A 564 18.28 -15.53 -11.70
CA GLU A 564 17.82 -16.50 -10.69
C GLU A 564 16.30 -16.45 -10.47
N TYR A 565 15.72 -15.24 -10.46
CA TYR A 565 14.28 -15.05 -10.37
C TYR A 565 13.54 -15.64 -11.58
N LEU A 566 14.03 -15.41 -12.80
CA LEU A 566 13.43 -15.95 -14.02
C LEU A 566 13.50 -17.49 -14.05
N ILE A 567 14.64 -18.08 -13.67
CA ILE A 567 14.79 -19.54 -13.56
C ILE A 567 13.80 -20.12 -12.54
N ARG A 568 13.65 -19.47 -11.37
CA ARG A 568 12.69 -19.89 -10.34
C ARG A 568 11.25 -19.80 -10.84
N LYS A 569 10.90 -18.72 -11.55
CA LYS A 569 9.57 -18.53 -12.14
C LYS A 569 9.26 -19.63 -13.16
N ASP A 570 10.17 -19.93 -14.08
CA ASP A 570 9.97 -20.96 -15.10
C ASP A 570 9.83 -22.36 -14.48
N ARG A 571 10.59 -22.64 -13.42
CA ARG A 571 10.43 -23.86 -12.64
C ARG A 571 9.03 -23.98 -12.01
N LEU A 572 8.56 -22.92 -11.35
CA LEU A 572 7.22 -22.92 -10.74
C LEU A 572 6.11 -23.05 -11.78
N LEU A 573 6.23 -22.38 -12.93
CA LEU A 573 5.28 -22.53 -14.03
C LEU A 573 5.23 -23.96 -14.55
N LYS A 574 6.39 -24.62 -14.64
CA LYS A 574 6.45 -26.04 -15.02
C LYS A 574 5.81 -26.94 -13.98
N GLU A 575 6.11 -26.75 -12.70
CA GLU A 575 5.48 -27.52 -11.61
C GLU A 575 3.94 -27.35 -11.62
N LEU A 576 3.44 -26.13 -11.85
CA LEU A 576 2.01 -25.83 -11.94
C LEU A 576 1.35 -26.51 -13.16
N GLN A 577 2.06 -26.55 -14.30
CA GLN A 577 1.61 -27.28 -15.48
C GLN A 577 1.55 -28.78 -15.24
N ASP A 578 2.58 -29.37 -14.61
CA ASP A 578 2.62 -30.80 -14.27
C ASP A 578 1.48 -31.18 -13.30
N TRP A 579 1.16 -30.31 -12.33
CA TRP A 579 0.02 -30.48 -11.44
C TRP A 579 -1.32 -30.43 -12.17
N LYS A 580 -1.47 -29.51 -13.12
CA LYS A 580 -2.68 -29.41 -13.94
C LYS A 580 -2.87 -30.67 -14.80
N ASP A 581 -1.83 -31.12 -15.49
CA ASP A 581 -1.88 -32.31 -16.33
C ASP A 581 -2.21 -33.56 -15.51
N LYS A 582 -1.71 -33.64 -14.26
CA LYS A 582 -2.06 -34.70 -13.32
C LYS A 582 -3.53 -34.65 -12.90
N ALA A 583 -4.04 -33.46 -12.56
CA ALA A 583 -5.44 -33.29 -12.17
C ALA A 583 -6.40 -33.63 -13.33
N ASP A 584 -6.08 -33.20 -14.56
CA ASP A 584 -6.85 -33.53 -15.76
C ASP A 584 -6.87 -35.06 -15.99
N ALA A 585 -5.74 -35.76 -15.79
CA ALA A 585 -5.68 -37.21 -15.87
C ALA A 585 -6.52 -37.92 -14.78
N GLU A 586 -6.53 -37.40 -13.55
CA GLU A 586 -7.35 -37.94 -12.46
C GLU A 586 -8.85 -37.78 -12.76
N VAL A 587 -9.27 -36.63 -13.30
CA VAL A 587 -10.66 -36.39 -13.74
C VAL A 587 -11.05 -37.34 -14.86
N ASP A 588 -10.20 -37.52 -15.89
CA ASP A 588 -10.45 -38.45 -16.99
C ASP A 588 -10.61 -39.91 -16.48
N THR A 589 -9.83 -40.31 -15.46
CA THR A 589 -9.99 -41.63 -14.85
C THR A 589 -11.31 -41.76 -14.09
N ALA A 590 -11.71 -40.75 -13.32
CA ALA A 590 -12.96 -40.74 -12.57
C ALA A 590 -14.19 -40.77 -13.50
N ASP A 591 -14.17 -39.99 -14.58
CA ASP A 591 -15.24 -39.97 -15.59
C ASP A 591 -15.38 -41.33 -16.28
N LYS A 592 -14.27 -42.02 -16.54
CA LYS A 592 -14.29 -43.37 -17.10
C LYS A 592 -14.88 -44.40 -16.14
N GLU A 593 -14.50 -44.35 -14.86
CA GLU A 593 -15.06 -45.23 -13.83
C GLU A 593 -16.58 -45.02 -13.67
N LEU A 594 -17.01 -43.75 -13.62
CA LEU A 594 -18.43 -43.39 -13.56
C LEU A 594 -19.20 -43.89 -14.80
N ALA A 595 -18.62 -43.75 -16.00
CA ALA A 595 -19.22 -44.24 -17.23
C ALA A 595 -19.36 -45.77 -17.25
N ASP A 596 -18.39 -46.50 -16.72
CA ASP A 596 -18.44 -47.96 -16.63
C ASP A 596 -19.42 -48.44 -15.56
N GLU A 597 -19.51 -47.75 -14.42
CA GLU A 597 -20.55 -48.01 -13.41
C GLU A 597 -21.96 -47.79 -13.99
N TRP A 598 -22.16 -46.69 -14.73
CA TRP A 598 -23.44 -46.39 -15.36
C TRP A 598 -23.85 -47.45 -16.40
N LYS A 599 -22.90 -47.93 -17.21
CA LYS A 599 -23.15 -49.06 -18.15
C LYS A 599 -23.53 -50.34 -17.42
N LEU A 600 -22.93 -50.62 -16.27
CA LEU A 600 -23.25 -51.79 -15.45
C LEU A 600 -24.69 -51.68 -14.90
N GLN A 601 -25.05 -50.53 -14.32
CA GLN A 601 -26.40 -50.26 -13.83
C GLN A 601 -27.45 -50.34 -14.96
N GLN A 602 -27.13 -49.78 -16.14
CA GLN A 602 -28.01 -49.85 -17.31
C GLN A 602 -28.24 -51.31 -17.76
N SER A 603 -27.19 -52.13 -17.77
CA SER A 603 -27.27 -53.55 -18.10
C SER A 603 -28.14 -54.33 -17.11
N ASP A 604 -28.04 -54.02 -15.82
CA ASP A 604 -28.85 -54.60 -14.75
C ASP A 604 -30.33 -54.19 -14.86
N LEU A 605 -30.61 -52.93 -15.16
CA LEU A 605 -31.97 -52.45 -15.43
C LEU A 605 -32.60 -53.18 -16.62
N GLN A 606 -31.87 -53.32 -17.73
CA GLN A 606 -32.34 -54.07 -18.91
C GLN A 606 -32.56 -55.56 -18.60
N ARG A 607 -31.78 -56.15 -17.68
CA ARG A 607 -32.00 -57.53 -17.20
C ARG A 607 -33.29 -57.64 -16.39
N ARG A 608 -33.53 -56.72 -15.46
CA ARG A 608 -34.76 -56.67 -14.64
C ARG A 608 -36.00 -56.47 -15.50
N GLU A 609 -35.94 -55.57 -16.50
CA GLU A 609 -37.04 -55.33 -17.42
C GLU A 609 -37.42 -56.60 -18.21
N ARG A 610 -36.42 -57.34 -18.71
CA ARG A 610 -36.63 -58.63 -19.38
C ARG A 610 -37.30 -59.65 -18.44
N GLU A 611 -36.92 -59.68 -17.18
CA GLU A 611 -37.51 -60.59 -16.19
C GLU A 611 -38.96 -60.24 -15.86
N ILE A 612 -39.26 -58.95 -15.63
CA ILE A 612 -40.64 -58.47 -15.45
C ILE A 612 -41.50 -58.85 -16.66
N LYS A 613 -40.97 -58.67 -17.88
CA LYS A 613 -41.68 -59.05 -19.12
C LYS A 613 -41.97 -60.56 -19.18
N ARG A 614 -41.04 -61.41 -18.75
CA ARG A 614 -41.26 -62.87 -18.65
C ARG A 614 -42.33 -63.21 -17.62
N GLN A 615 -42.28 -62.61 -16.43
CA GLN A 615 -43.27 -62.82 -15.37
C GLN A 615 -44.66 -62.39 -15.84
N LYS A 616 -44.80 -61.22 -16.46
CA LYS A 616 -46.05 -60.75 -17.05
C LYS A 616 -46.62 -61.74 -18.07
N ASN A 617 -45.78 -62.23 -18.98
CA ASN A 617 -46.20 -63.23 -19.99
C ASN A 617 -46.65 -64.55 -19.34
N ASN A 618 -45.98 -64.99 -18.27
CA ASN A 618 -46.39 -66.18 -17.52
C ASN A 618 -47.75 -65.99 -16.82
N VAL A 619 -48.00 -64.81 -16.24
CA VAL A 619 -49.30 -64.48 -15.63
C VAL A 619 -50.40 -64.48 -16.70
N ILE A 620 -50.18 -63.84 -17.85
CA ILE A 620 -51.14 -63.83 -18.97
C ILE A 620 -51.46 -65.26 -19.43
N LYS A 621 -50.46 -66.14 -19.55
CA LYS A 621 -50.68 -67.56 -19.87
C LYS A 621 -51.53 -68.27 -18.82
N LYS A 622 -51.26 -68.05 -17.53
CA LYS A 622 -52.05 -68.63 -16.43
C LYS A 622 -53.50 -68.16 -16.47
N ILE A 623 -53.73 -66.86 -16.65
CA ILE A 623 -55.08 -66.29 -16.79
C ILE A 623 -55.81 -66.95 -17.95
N ARG A 624 -55.16 -67.06 -19.12
CA ARG A 624 -55.76 -67.73 -20.30
C ARG A 624 -56.14 -69.19 -20.02
N LEU A 625 -55.29 -69.95 -19.33
CA LEU A 625 -55.59 -71.33 -18.95
C LEU A 625 -56.78 -71.39 -17.98
N LEU A 626 -56.82 -70.50 -16.99
CA LEU A 626 -57.94 -70.42 -16.04
C LEU A 626 -59.25 -70.06 -16.75
N SER A 627 -59.24 -69.10 -17.67
CA SER A 627 -60.40 -68.73 -18.48
C SER A 627 -60.92 -69.87 -19.35
N GLN A 628 -60.05 -70.79 -19.79
CA GLN A 628 -60.46 -71.98 -20.55
C GLN A 628 -61.02 -73.11 -19.66
N SER A 629 -60.68 -73.12 -18.37
CA SER A 629 -61.12 -74.14 -17.40
C SER A 629 -62.40 -73.78 -16.65
N LEU A 630 -62.86 -72.52 -16.74
CA LEU A 630 -64.14 -72.10 -16.18
C LEU A 630 -65.26 -72.71 -17.04
N PRO A 631 -66.16 -73.54 -16.48
CA PRO A 631 -67.34 -74.00 -17.21
C PRO A 631 -68.15 -72.78 -17.61
N LEU A 632 -68.49 -72.70 -18.89
CA LEU A 632 -69.50 -71.76 -19.37
C LEU A 632 -70.80 -72.17 -18.66
N GLU A 633 -71.16 -71.49 -17.58
CA GLU A 633 -72.54 -71.46 -17.15
C GLU A 633 -73.31 -70.86 -18.33
N GLU A 634 -74.06 -71.71 -19.02
CA GLU A 634 -75.01 -71.29 -20.05
C GLU A 634 -76.04 -70.42 -19.35
N GLU A 635 -75.84 -69.10 -19.43
CA GLU A 635 -76.80 -68.11 -18.99
C GLU A 635 -77.97 -68.16 -19.99
N GLU A 636 -78.94 -69.02 -19.66
CA GLU A 636 -80.26 -69.13 -20.27
C GLU A 636 -80.94 -67.76 -20.15
N THR A 637 -80.73 -66.90 -21.15
CA THR A 637 -81.29 -65.55 -21.21
C THR A 637 -82.66 -65.64 -21.85
N ASP A 638 -83.68 -65.72 -21.00
CA ASP A 638 -85.06 -65.43 -21.37
C ASP A 638 -85.16 -64.01 -21.94
N ALA A 639 -85.76 -63.94 -23.12
CA ALA A 639 -86.04 -62.73 -23.85
C ALA A 639 -87.24 -62.00 -23.24
N GLU A 640 -87.07 -60.75 -22.82
CA GLU A 640 -88.19 -59.79 -22.69
C GLU A 640 -87.76 -58.36 -23.05
N THR A 641 -88.18 -57.96 -24.26
CA THR A 641 -88.91 -56.74 -24.66
C THR A 641 -88.68 -55.34 -24.03
N SER A 642 -88.78 -54.35 -24.94
CA SER A 642 -89.15 -52.92 -24.74
C SER A 642 -87.97 -51.98 -24.43
N GLY A 643 -87.75 -50.83 -25.06
CA GLY A 643 -88.50 -50.00 -26.00
C GLY A 643 -87.88 -48.58 -25.95
N GLU A 644 -87.95 -47.87 -27.08
CA GLU A 644 -87.40 -46.53 -27.42
C GLU A 644 -85.90 -46.39 -27.74
#